data_AF-A0A0F7TLH5-F1
#
_entry.id   AF-A0A0F7TLH5-F1
#
_cell.length_a   1.000
_cell.length_b   1.000
_cell.length_c   1.000
_cell.angle_alpha   90.00
_cell.angle_beta   90.00
_cell.angle_gamma   90.00
#
_symmetry.space_group_name_H-M   'P 1'
#
loop_
_entity.id
_entity.type
_entity.pdbx_description
1 polymer ?
#
loop_
_entity_poly.entity_id
_entity_poly.type
_entity_poly.pdbx_seq_one_letter_code
_entity_poly.pdbx_strand_id
1 'polypeptide(L)'
;MVSNNDTEGGSKAQKSILQRVKSFNGIQLCATVACVALAINTVLAVIAFARGYSQSTHSDFVTVLLYEGKCSKTKNWSTGLHLLINALGTVILGSSNYCAQFLAAPTREDVNRAHARGSWLDIGVHSVRNIRALGIKRKAIWAILMLSTIPIHAFYNSVVLNAESSNGYDIFIAPADYNGSNPLDPTKVAAQCIESHVNGYLAKFNSAVANGDFEVLTTEQCLNKFAVDFLTGEQTVVVLSNNLTWDVQYPIRFTGQGNSPSSYNNDLITADSPILWMCSGDYRTSCRKSSIQSQFPSWQVAETRWEGPKWAITFPTDNGSTTITEKESNHECSPSSPGCEDLNHLQNLAWGDVPPTAQLFQKYLDISNWENKTWAQEVTFQDRGSQCFDSRIEGDMDPAGGSLDIFSGRFTVQGCVSAKTEQHCQLLFVPSFSLVVIICTAIKVACIVSLARQERLRRLLTVGDAISSFLSNPDPLTQGKALTTKAEWTRPRVSMRGTKNHHSYVAVSQQKISGAKRRWWEAGAVEQWLATLVLSFGCLSVAAFLLHWGLQDTRLADMGGTSMSTLWQYGLGSATPYTIIYRVQSSLLGNVLLANLPQLLISLSYYFYNSILTTMIMASEYDSYAVRGRREASIAEILPTFPKKGLRVSSDRRGAQRSFYFLSLPYRYSLPLMLAYTILHWLVSQSIFYVRVVMYNSNMEHESRYDVNACGWSPVAFIFAIIVGGLMILVLLGLALRPFRSFIPLAGSCSMAISAACHPPTEDVDAALNPVIWGEIGELTSSKLQSTSSTLVTPLVRSGNVEEISLESLDGKPGNDVMGHEARHCSFTSFGVSRPEIGQTYT
;
A
#
# COMPACT_ATOMS: atom_id res chain seq x y z
N MET A 1 -4.24 10.12 54.72
CA MET A 1 -4.30 8.77 54.14
C MET A 1 -5.12 8.83 52.85
N VAL A 2 -4.48 9.09 51.71
CA VAL A 2 -4.98 8.71 50.36
C VAL A 2 -3.72 8.40 49.53
N SER A 3 -3.78 7.30 48.81
CA SER A 3 -2.69 6.49 48.25
C SER A 3 -1.97 7.12 47.06
N ASN A 4 -0.65 7.16 47.13
CA ASN A 4 0.27 7.47 46.02
C ASN A 4 0.94 6.18 45.48
N ASN A 5 0.18 5.11 45.25
CA ASN A 5 0.73 3.79 44.90
C ASN A 5 0.53 3.34 43.44
N ASP A 6 -0.24 4.06 42.62
CA ASP A 6 -0.64 3.54 41.29
C ASP A 6 0.31 3.93 40.14
N THR A 7 1.22 4.89 40.34
CA THR A 7 2.20 5.31 39.30
C THR A 7 3.50 4.49 39.33
N GLU A 8 3.87 3.89 40.47
CA GLU A 8 5.04 2.99 40.55
C GLU A 8 4.76 1.60 39.94
N GLY A 9 3.53 1.11 40.03
CA GLY A 9 3.12 -0.20 39.51
C GLY A 9 3.21 -0.29 37.99
N GLY A 10 2.78 0.75 37.27
CA GLY A 10 2.87 0.82 35.80
C GLY A 10 4.32 0.87 35.29
N SER A 11 5.19 1.65 35.94
CA SER A 11 6.61 1.74 35.58
C SER A 11 7.37 0.43 35.87
N LYS A 12 7.09 -0.23 37.01
CA LYS A 12 7.68 -1.52 37.37
C LYS A 12 7.16 -2.66 36.49
N ALA A 13 5.86 -2.70 36.15
CA ALA A 13 5.30 -3.69 35.23
C ALA A 13 5.83 -3.51 33.81
N GLN A 14 5.92 -2.27 33.32
CA GLN A 14 6.49 -1.98 32.00
C GLN A 14 8.00 -2.31 31.96
N LYS A 15 8.76 -1.99 33.03
CA LYS A 15 10.17 -2.40 33.17
C LYS A 15 10.34 -3.91 33.31
N SER A 16 9.43 -4.62 34.00
CA SER A 16 9.49 -6.08 34.17
C SER A 16 9.13 -6.82 32.88
N ILE A 17 8.17 -6.30 32.10
CA ILE A 17 7.86 -6.77 30.75
C ILE A 17 9.06 -6.51 29.84
N LEU A 18 9.67 -5.32 29.87
CA LEU A 18 10.88 -5.01 29.10
C LEU A 18 12.07 -5.90 29.49
N GLN A 19 12.22 -6.24 30.77
CA GLN A 19 13.26 -7.16 31.26
C GLN A 19 12.99 -8.61 30.87
N ARG A 20 11.73 -9.07 30.91
CA ARG A 20 11.34 -10.41 30.45
C ARG A 20 11.52 -10.57 28.93
N VAL A 21 11.19 -9.54 28.14
CA VAL A 21 11.42 -9.53 26.69
C VAL A 21 12.92 -9.56 26.34
N LYS A 22 13.79 -8.97 27.18
CA LYS A 22 15.26 -9.05 27.03
C LYS A 22 15.85 -10.44 27.30
N SER A 23 15.09 -11.37 27.88
CA SER A 23 15.53 -12.73 28.25
C SER A 23 15.21 -13.80 27.19
N PHE A 24 14.43 -13.49 26.16
CA PHE A 24 14.05 -14.46 25.13
C PHE A 24 15.09 -14.52 24.01
N ASN A 25 15.46 -15.73 23.59
CA ASN A 25 16.09 -15.95 22.30
C ASN A 25 15.16 -15.39 21.22
N GLY A 26 15.69 -14.56 20.31
CA GLY A 26 14.85 -13.84 19.32
C GLY A 26 13.91 -14.76 18.54
N ILE A 27 14.35 -15.96 18.19
CA ILE A 27 13.54 -16.91 17.45
C ILE A 27 12.38 -17.47 18.27
N GLN A 28 12.55 -17.65 19.58
CA GLN A 28 11.46 -18.04 20.46
C GLN A 28 10.39 -16.94 20.50
N LEU A 29 10.80 -15.67 20.53
CA LEU A 29 9.88 -14.55 20.40
C LEU A 29 9.16 -14.56 19.04
N CYS A 30 9.87 -14.77 17.93
CA CYS A 30 9.26 -14.94 16.61
C CYS A 30 8.23 -16.09 16.59
N ALA A 31 8.56 -17.23 17.22
CA ALA A 31 7.68 -18.38 17.28
C ALA A 31 6.41 -18.08 18.08
N THR A 32 6.54 -17.50 19.27
CA THR A 32 5.39 -17.11 20.11
C THR A 32 4.49 -16.14 19.37
N VAL A 33 5.06 -15.08 18.80
CA VAL A 33 4.30 -14.04 18.12
C VAL A 33 3.62 -14.56 16.86
N ALA A 34 4.29 -15.40 16.06
CA ALA A 34 3.69 -16.02 14.87
C ALA A 34 2.57 -17.01 15.24
N CYS A 35 2.72 -17.78 16.33
CA CYS A 35 1.66 -18.65 16.85
C CYS A 35 0.43 -17.86 17.30
N VAL A 36 0.63 -16.74 18.01
CA VAL A 36 -0.47 -15.84 18.41
C VAL A 36 -1.18 -15.27 17.19
N ALA A 37 -0.43 -14.81 16.17
CA ALA A 37 -1.02 -14.30 14.94
C ALA A 37 -1.86 -15.36 14.20
N LEU A 38 -1.36 -16.60 14.11
CA LEU A 38 -2.11 -17.72 13.54
C LEU A 38 -3.38 -18.02 14.35
N ALA A 39 -3.29 -18.05 15.68
CA ALA A 39 -4.43 -18.30 16.55
C ALA A 39 -5.53 -17.24 16.36
N ILE A 40 -5.15 -15.96 16.33
CA ILE A 40 -6.10 -14.85 16.09
C ILE A 40 -6.77 -15.03 14.71
N ASN A 41 -6.00 -15.29 13.65
CA ASN A 41 -6.54 -15.49 12.31
C ASN A 41 -7.51 -16.67 12.24
N THR A 42 -7.15 -17.80 12.84
CA THR A 42 -8.00 -18.98 12.86
C THR A 42 -9.28 -18.73 13.66
N VAL A 43 -9.20 -18.10 14.84
CA VAL A 43 -10.38 -17.79 15.65
C VAL A 43 -11.33 -16.83 14.92
N LEU A 44 -10.80 -15.77 14.32
CA LEU A 44 -11.61 -14.82 13.56
C LEU A 44 -12.25 -15.47 12.33
N ALA A 45 -11.51 -16.30 11.60
CA ALA A 45 -12.06 -17.02 10.45
C ALA A 45 -13.15 -18.02 10.86
N VAL A 46 -12.98 -18.74 11.97
CA VAL A 46 -14.02 -19.64 12.52
C VAL A 46 -15.26 -18.86 12.91
N ILE A 47 -15.11 -17.70 13.57
CA ILE A 47 -16.25 -16.84 13.93
C ILE A 47 -16.97 -16.33 12.67
N ALA A 48 -16.21 -15.86 11.68
CA ALA A 48 -16.76 -15.37 10.41
C ALA A 48 -17.50 -16.48 9.65
N PHE A 49 -16.90 -17.66 9.56
CA PHE A 49 -17.49 -18.83 8.91
C PHE A 49 -18.77 -19.28 9.63
N ALA A 50 -18.73 -19.41 10.96
CA ALA A 50 -19.87 -19.84 11.76
C ALA A 50 -21.05 -18.86 11.63
N ARG A 51 -20.78 -17.54 11.70
CA ARG A 51 -21.83 -16.52 11.55
C ARG A 51 -22.40 -16.51 10.14
N GLY A 52 -21.53 -16.45 9.14
CA GLY A 52 -21.93 -16.34 7.75
C GLY A 52 -22.81 -17.50 7.27
N TYR A 53 -22.46 -18.74 7.61
CA TYR A 53 -23.28 -19.91 7.24
C TYR A 53 -24.53 -20.09 8.12
N SER A 54 -24.56 -19.52 9.33
CA SER A 54 -25.77 -19.57 10.17
C SER A 54 -26.88 -18.64 9.68
N GLN A 55 -26.56 -17.65 8.84
CA GLN A 55 -27.48 -16.60 8.41
C GLN A 55 -27.83 -16.64 6.92
N SER A 56 -27.04 -17.30 6.07
CA SER A 56 -27.28 -17.33 4.62
C SER A 56 -28.30 -18.39 4.20
N THR A 57 -29.42 -17.96 3.60
CA THR A 57 -30.39 -18.80 2.87
C THR A 57 -29.97 -19.09 1.42
N HIS A 58 -29.07 -18.27 0.86
CA HIS A 58 -28.38 -18.50 -0.41
C HIS A 58 -26.91 -18.11 -0.24
N SER A 59 -25.98 -19.00 -0.54
CA SER A 59 -24.55 -18.62 -0.56
C SER A 59 -23.74 -19.52 -1.49
N ASP A 60 -23.27 -18.94 -2.58
CA ASP A 60 -22.11 -19.44 -3.30
C ASP A 60 -20.88 -19.40 -2.38
N PHE A 61 -19.98 -20.38 -2.51
CA PHE A 61 -18.75 -20.51 -1.72
C PHE A 61 -17.76 -19.33 -1.88
N VAL A 62 -18.08 -18.36 -2.74
CA VAL A 62 -17.19 -17.27 -3.14
C VAL A 62 -17.19 -16.12 -2.13
N THR A 63 -18.36 -15.63 -1.70
CA THR A 63 -18.48 -14.54 -0.72
C THR A 63 -19.61 -14.83 0.26
N VAL A 64 -19.36 -14.59 1.54
CA VAL A 64 -20.33 -14.83 2.62
C VAL A 64 -20.67 -13.50 3.30
N LEU A 65 -21.96 -13.23 3.49
CA LEU A 65 -22.45 -12.04 4.17
C LEU A 65 -22.27 -12.18 5.70
N LEU A 66 -21.51 -11.28 6.30
CA LEU A 66 -21.35 -11.21 7.76
C LEU A 66 -22.30 -10.21 8.43
N TYR A 67 -22.64 -9.15 7.71
CA TYR A 67 -23.52 -8.09 8.17
C TYR A 67 -24.08 -7.33 6.97
N GLU A 68 -25.37 -7.02 7.02
CA GLU A 68 -26.03 -6.07 6.14
C GLU A 68 -26.76 -5.05 7.01
N GLY A 69 -26.70 -3.77 6.62
CA GLY A 69 -27.36 -2.71 7.36
C GLY A 69 -26.64 -1.38 7.25
N LYS A 70 -26.45 -0.71 8.39
CA LYS A 70 -25.92 0.65 8.46
C LYS A 70 -24.49 0.76 7.92
N CYS A 71 -24.28 1.65 6.96
CA CYS A 71 -22.99 1.89 6.31
C CYS A 71 -21.90 2.36 7.28
N SER A 72 -22.27 3.17 8.28
CA SER A 72 -21.34 3.61 9.33
C SER A 72 -20.79 2.45 10.15
N LYS A 73 -21.61 1.42 10.42
CA LYS A 73 -21.21 0.23 11.17
C LYS A 73 -20.28 -0.65 10.32
N THR A 74 -20.65 -0.89 9.06
CA THR A 74 -19.85 -1.68 8.12
C THR A 74 -18.47 -1.03 7.89
N LYS A 75 -18.43 0.29 7.68
CA LYS A 75 -17.18 1.08 7.51
C LYS A 75 -16.27 1.02 8.73
N ASN A 76 -16.82 1.17 9.94
CA ASN A 76 -16.04 1.09 11.18
C ASN A 76 -15.43 -0.31 11.40
N TRP A 77 -16.21 -1.36 11.16
CA TRP A 77 -15.72 -2.74 11.25
C TRP A 77 -14.66 -3.05 10.20
N SER A 78 -14.90 -2.67 8.94
CA SER A 78 -13.93 -2.83 7.85
C SER A 78 -12.61 -2.13 8.19
N THR A 79 -12.67 -0.87 8.61
CA THR A 79 -11.48 -0.09 9.02
C THR A 79 -10.69 -0.80 10.12
N GLY A 80 -11.38 -1.22 11.19
CA GLY A 80 -10.74 -1.93 12.31
C GLY A 80 -10.12 -3.27 11.91
N LEU A 81 -10.81 -4.06 11.09
CA LEU A 81 -10.33 -5.36 10.61
C LEU A 81 -9.13 -5.20 9.67
N HIS A 82 -9.12 -4.23 8.76
CA HIS A 82 -7.97 -3.96 7.91
C HIS A 82 -6.75 -3.47 8.69
N LEU A 83 -6.94 -2.64 9.74
CA LEU A 83 -5.86 -2.26 10.63
C LEU A 83 -5.25 -3.49 11.34
N LEU A 84 -6.10 -4.39 11.83
CA LEU A 84 -5.65 -5.63 12.46
C LEU A 84 -4.92 -6.54 11.47
N ILE A 85 -5.47 -6.75 10.27
CA ILE A 85 -4.86 -7.55 9.20
C ILE A 85 -3.47 -7.02 8.86
N ASN A 86 -3.33 -5.70 8.66
CA ASN A 86 -2.05 -5.07 8.35
C ASN A 86 -1.04 -5.23 9.50
N ALA A 87 -1.48 -5.09 10.75
CA ALA A 87 -0.64 -5.29 11.93
C ALA A 87 -0.13 -6.75 12.02
N LEU A 88 -1.04 -7.73 11.89
CA LEU A 88 -0.71 -9.16 11.91
C LEU A 88 0.20 -9.53 10.73
N GLY A 89 -0.09 -9.02 9.52
CA GLY A 89 0.74 -9.21 8.34
C GLY A 89 2.17 -8.69 8.53
N THR A 90 2.32 -7.48 9.08
CA THR A 90 3.63 -6.89 9.39
C THR A 90 4.42 -7.74 10.37
N VAL A 91 3.75 -8.23 11.42
CA VAL A 91 4.35 -9.05 12.47
C VAL A 91 4.80 -10.42 11.95
N ILE A 92 3.97 -11.09 11.14
CA ILE A 92 4.30 -12.37 10.50
C ILE A 92 5.48 -12.19 9.54
N LEU A 93 5.45 -11.11 8.73
CA LEU A 93 6.51 -10.80 7.79
C LEU A 93 7.84 -10.51 8.50
N GLY A 94 7.83 -9.68 9.54
CA GLY A 94 9.01 -9.36 10.34
C GLY A 94 9.61 -10.61 11.00
N SER A 95 8.77 -11.47 11.57
CA SER A 95 9.20 -12.73 12.19
C SER A 95 9.80 -13.68 11.15
N SER A 96 9.14 -13.83 10.00
CA SER A 96 9.61 -14.67 8.89
C SER A 96 10.94 -14.16 8.32
N ASN A 97 11.11 -12.85 8.17
CA ASN A 97 12.34 -12.23 7.67
C ASN A 97 13.51 -12.47 8.62
N TYR A 98 13.31 -12.28 9.92
CA TYR A 98 14.33 -12.57 10.93
C TYR A 98 14.74 -14.06 10.93
N CYS A 99 13.78 -14.98 10.89
CA CYS A 99 14.06 -16.42 10.82
C CYS A 99 14.77 -16.81 9.52
N ALA A 100 14.41 -16.19 8.39
CA ALA A 100 15.11 -16.38 7.13
C ALA A 100 16.56 -15.88 7.18
N GLN A 101 16.81 -14.72 7.79
CA GLN A 101 18.17 -14.21 8.03
C GLN A 101 18.99 -15.18 8.89
N PHE A 102 18.37 -15.69 9.96
CA PHE A 102 19.01 -16.64 10.85
C PHE A 102 19.34 -17.97 10.19
N LEU A 103 18.46 -18.49 9.32
CA LEU A 103 18.73 -19.69 8.53
C LEU A 103 19.89 -19.50 7.54
N ALA A 104 20.04 -18.29 6.99
CA ALA A 104 21.10 -17.93 6.06
C ALA A 104 22.45 -17.60 6.74
N ALA A 105 22.47 -17.40 8.06
CA ALA A 105 23.70 -17.13 8.80
C ALA A 105 24.57 -18.40 8.95
N PRO A 106 25.88 -18.33 8.63
CA PRO A 106 26.76 -19.48 8.69
C PRO A 106 27.20 -19.80 10.12
N THR A 107 27.62 -21.06 10.35
CA THR A 107 28.37 -21.44 11.57
C THR A 107 29.87 -21.21 11.35
N ARG A 108 30.66 -21.24 12.44
CA ARG A 108 32.14 -21.21 12.33
C ARG A 108 32.67 -22.35 11.47
N GLU A 109 32.05 -23.52 11.57
CA GLU A 109 32.42 -24.70 10.78
C GLU A 109 32.11 -24.54 9.29
N ASP A 110 30.96 -23.94 8.95
CA ASP A 110 30.60 -23.60 7.56
C ASP A 110 31.62 -22.62 6.96
N VAL A 111 32.04 -21.62 7.75
CA VAL A 111 33.09 -20.65 7.37
C VAL A 111 34.44 -21.34 7.17
N ASN A 112 34.87 -22.19 8.10
CA ASN A 112 36.13 -22.94 7.97
C ASN A 112 36.17 -23.79 6.69
N ARG A 113 35.06 -24.47 6.39
CA ARG A 113 34.93 -25.29 5.17
C ARG A 113 34.98 -24.42 3.90
N ALA A 114 34.42 -23.22 3.94
CA ALA A 114 34.52 -22.28 2.83
C ALA A 114 35.97 -21.78 2.67
N HIS A 115 36.61 -21.35 3.76
CA HIS A 115 37.99 -20.84 3.76
C HIS A 115 38.98 -21.89 3.25
N ALA A 116 38.83 -23.15 3.68
CA ALA A 116 39.66 -24.28 3.23
C ALA A 116 39.54 -24.56 1.72
N ARG A 117 38.38 -24.25 1.12
CA ARG A 117 38.17 -24.33 -0.34
C ARG A 117 38.59 -23.07 -1.06
N GLY A 118 39.14 -22.09 -0.34
CA GLY A 118 39.45 -20.82 -0.91
C GLY A 118 38.19 -20.05 -1.32
N SER A 119 37.26 -19.89 -0.38
CA SER A 119 36.01 -19.15 -0.58
C SER A 119 35.58 -18.55 0.75
N TRP A 120 34.73 -17.52 0.73
CA TRP A 120 34.19 -16.89 1.94
C TRP A 120 32.68 -17.08 2.04
N LEU A 121 32.12 -16.76 3.20
CA LEU A 121 30.68 -16.59 3.40
C LEU A 121 30.40 -15.17 3.89
N ASP A 122 29.19 -14.69 3.66
CA ASP A 122 28.75 -13.38 4.13
C ASP A 122 28.30 -13.47 5.59
N ILE A 123 28.76 -12.53 6.42
CA ILE A 123 28.36 -12.42 7.83
C ILE A 123 27.32 -11.30 7.98
N GLY A 124 26.29 -11.56 8.79
CA GLY A 124 25.33 -10.55 9.27
C GLY A 124 24.42 -9.89 8.23
N VAL A 125 24.40 -10.37 6.99
CA VAL A 125 23.56 -9.84 5.90
C VAL A 125 22.76 -10.94 5.23
N HIS A 126 21.69 -10.55 4.52
CA HIS A 126 20.95 -11.45 3.66
C HIS A 126 21.78 -11.80 2.43
N SER A 127 22.24 -13.06 2.35
CA SER A 127 23.14 -13.51 1.28
C SER A 127 22.63 -14.76 0.56
N VAL A 128 22.30 -14.60 -0.71
CA VAL A 128 21.98 -15.72 -1.62
C VAL A 128 23.18 -16.64 -1.81
N ARG A 129 24.40 -16.11 -1.72
CA ARG A 129 25.63 -16.91 -1.73
C ARG A 129 25.67 -17.88 -0.56
N ASN A 130 25.34 -17.41 0.65
CA ASN A 130 25.27 -18.30 1.81
C ASN A 130 24.22 -19.38 1.62
N ILE A 131 23.06 -19.03 1.05
CA ILE A 131 22.00 -20.00 0.78
C ILE A 131 22.51 -21.14 -0.10
N ARG A 132 23.32 -20.87 -1.13
CA ARG A 132 23.92 -21.92 -1.98
C ARG A 132 24.82 -22.89 -1.21
N ALA A 133 25.48 -22.42 -0.15
CA ALA A 133 26.34 -23.24 0.71
C ALA A 133 25.57 -24.03 1.80
N LEU A 134 24.30 -23.71 2.05
CA LEU A 134 23.48 -24.40 3.06
C LEU A 134 23.16 -25.86 2.67
N GLY A 135 22.96 -26.71 3.68
CA GLY A 135 22.39 -28.05 3.51
C GLY A 135 20.94 -28.02 3.00
N ILE A 136 20.51 -29.07 2.31
CA ILE A 136 19.20 -29.17 1.62
C ILE A 136 18.02 -28.84 2.54
N LYS A 137 18.02 -29.37 3.78
CA LYS A 137 16.95 -29.11 4.76
C LYS A 137 16.79 -27.61 5.07
N ARG A 138 17.90 -26.88 5.29
CA ARG A 138 17.87 -25.44 5.60
C ARG A 138 17.43 -24.62 4.37
N LYS A 139 17.90 -24.99 3.18
CA LYS A 139 17.45 -24.39 1.92
C LYS A 139 15.94 -24.53 1.73
N ALA A 140 15.40 -25.72 1.98
CA ALA A 140 13.97 -25.99 1.86
C ALA A 140 13.15 -25.14 2.85
N ILE A 141 13.53 -25.09 4.14
CA ILE A 141 12.82 -24.26 5.14
C ILE A 141 12.88 -22.78 4.76
N TRP A 142 14.05 -22.29 4.33
CA TRP A 142 14.20 -20.90 3.89
C TRP A 142 13.31 -20.59 2.68
N ALA A 143 13.27 -21.47 1.67
CA ALA A 143 12.45 -21.29 0.47
C ALA A 143 10.95 -21.30 0.81
N ILE A 144 10.50 -22.24 1.66
CA ILE A 144 9.11 -22.32 2.11
C ILE A 144 8.70 -21.04 2.86
N LEU A 145 9.56 -20.53 3.75
CA LEU A 145 9.32 -19.27 4.45
C LEU A 145 9.16 -18.09 3.47
N MET A 146 9.97 -18.01 2.42
CA MET A 146 9.87 -16.91 1.45
C MET A 146 8.65 -17.05 0.53
N LEU A 147 8.43 -18.23 -0.05
CA LEU A 147 7.35 -18.47 -1.02
C LEU A 147 5.95 -18.34 -0.41
N SER A 148 5.75 -18.79 0.83
CA SER A 148 4.48 -18.64 1.56
C SER A 148 4.10 -17.17 1.84
N THR A 149 5.00 -16.21 1.62
CA THR A 149 4.72 -14.77 1.78
C THR A 149 3.92 -14.21 0.61
N ILE A 150 4.07 -14.77 -0.59
CA ILE A 150 3.45 -14.25 -1.82
C ILE A 150 1.90 -14.35 -1.72
N PRO A 151 1.30 -15.50 -1.38
CA PRO A 151 -0.15 -15.60 -1.27
C PRO A 151 -0.70 -14.75 -0.12
N ILE A 152 0.05 -14.60 0.97
CA ILE A 152 -0.36 -13.73 2.09
C ILE A 152 -0.49 -12.28 1.60
N HIS A 153 0.46 -11.76 0.84
CA HIS A 153 0.33 -10.40 0.27
C HIS A 153 -0.80 -10.29 -0.74
N ALA A 154 -1.05 -11.33 -1.53
CA ALA A 154 -2.09 -11.32 -2.56
C ALA A 154 -3.52 -11.31 -1.99
N PHE A 155 -3.76 -12.00 -0.87
CA PHE A 155 -5.11 -12.30 -0.41
C PHE A 155 -5.49 -11.67 0.94
N TYR A 156 -4.53 -11.39 1.82
CA TYR A 156 -4.85 -11.12 3.22
C TYR A 156 -5.67 -9.83 3.42
N ASN A 157 -5.36 -8.78 2.65
CA ASN A 157 -6.13 -7.53 2.66
C ASN A 157 -7.51 -7.65 1.99
N SER A 158 -7.86 -8.80 1.43
CA SER A 158 -9.13 -9.04 0.73
C SER A 158 -9.93 -10.19 1.34
N VAL A 159 -9.52 -10.69 2.52
CA VAL A 159 -10.28 -11.69 3.30
C VAL A 159 -11.62 -11.12 3.77
N VAL A 160 -11.65 -9.83 4.07
CA VAL A 160 -12.85 -9.08 4.42
C VAL A 160 -13.02 -7.98 3.39
N LEU A 161 -14.24 -7.83 2.85
CA LEU A 161 -14.58 -6.81 1.88
C LEU A 161 -15.73 -5.96 2.43
N ASN A 162 -15.71 -4.67 2.12
CA ASN A 162 -16.81 -3.76 2.37
C ASN A 162 -17.50 -3.48 1.03
N ALA A 163 -18.81 -3.69 0.96
CA ALA A 163 -19.62 -3.26 -0.17
C ALA A 163 -20.48 -2.07 0.24
N GLU A 164 -20.42 -1.02 -0.58
CA GLU A 164 -21.34 0.12 -0.46
C GLU A 164 -22.65 -0.24 -1.14
N SER A 165 -23.75 0.37 -0.72
CA SER A 165 -25.03 0.30 -1.42
C SER A 165 -25.29 1.64 -2.12
N SER A 166 -26.01 1.64 -3.23
CA SER A 166 -26.54 2.86 -3.83
C SER A 166 -28.00 2.65 -4.18
N ASN A 167 -28.86 3.53 -3.65
CA ASN A 167 -30.29 3.52 -3.91
C ASN A 167 -30.60 4.51 -5.03
N GLY A 168 -31.24 4.03 -6.10
CA GLY A 168 -31.97 4.90 -7.01
C GLY A 168 -33.18 5.50 -6.31
N TYR A 169 -33.54 6.73 -6.68
CA TYR A 169 -34.66 7.44 -6.06
C TYR A 169 -35.43 8.29 -7.06
N ASP A 170 -36.74 8.40 -6.83
CA ASP A 170 -37.64 9.25 -7.62
C ASP A 170 -37.74 10.67 -7.04
N ILE A 171 -37.84 11.65 -7.92
CA ILE A 171 -37.93 13.08 -7.58
C ILE A 171 -39.27 13.65 -8.02
N PHE A 172 -40.00 14.22 -7.05
CA PHE A 172 -41.25 14.93 -7.26
C PHE A 172 -41.13 16.40 -6.83
N ILE A 173 -42.04 17.25 -7.31
CA ILE A 173 -42.18 18.65 -6.89
C ILE A 173 -43.59 18.84 -6.32
N ALA A 174 -43.69 19.48 -5.15
CA ALA A 174 -44.94 19.83 -4.49
C ALA A 174 -44.94 21.31 -4.05
N PRO A 175 -46.11 21.89 -3.74
CA PRO A 175 -46.23 23.23 -3.17
C PRO A 175 -45.42 23.37 -1.87
N ALA A 176 -44.86 24.56 -1.64
CA ALA A 176 -43.93 24.81 -0.54
C ALA A 176 -44.52 24.64 0.87
N ASP A 177 -45.83 24.67 1.01
CA ASP A 177 -46.56 24.45 2.27
C ASP A 177 -46.80 22.95 2.57
N TYR A 178 -46.31 22.04 1.72
CA TYR A 178 -46.36 20.61 1.99
C TYR A 178 -45.58 20.26 3.25
N ASN A 179 -46.29 19.78 4.26
CA ASN A 179 -45.76 19.40 5.57
C ASN A 179 -46.07 17.93 5.91
N GLY A 180 -46.48 17.14 4.93
CA GLY A 180 -46.88 15.73 5.10
C GLY A 180 -48.32 15.51 5.58
N SER A 181 -49.08 16.56 5.95
CA SER A 181 -50.48 16.40 6.39
C SER A 181 -51.43 16.01 5.27
N ASN A 182 -51.08 16.36 4.02
CA ASN A 182 -51.84 16.02 2.83
C ASN A 182 -51.12 14.89 2.10
N PRO A 183 -51.72 13.70 1.91
CA PRO A 183 -51.12 12.66 1.09
C PRO A 183 -50.91 13.12 -0.35
N LEU A 184 -49.77 12.77 -0.95
CA LEU A 184 -49.49 13.01 -2.35
C LEU A 184 -50.31 12.02 -3.20
N ASP A 185 -51.32 12.52 -3.89
CA ASP A 185 -52.26 11.73 -4.68
C ASP A 185 -51.66 11.42 -6.07
N PRO A 186 -51.55 10.15 -6.48
CA PRO A 186 -51.05 9.78 -7.80
C PRO A 186 -51.87 10.37 -8.95
N THR A 187 -53.19 10.53 -8.77
CA THR A 187 -54.09 11.12 -9.80
C THR A 187 -53.78 12.60 -10.06
N LYS A 188 -53.04 13.24 -9.14
CA LYS A 188 -52.60 14.64 -9.21
C LYS A 188 -51.22 14.82 -9.85
N VAL A 189 -50.61 13.73 -10.33
CA VAL A 189 -49.42 13.71 -11.19
C VAL A 189 -49.89 13.61 -12.65
N ALA A 190 -49.25 14.34 -13.57
CA ALA A 190 -49.57 14.44 -15.02
C ALA A 190 -50.49 13.34 -15.61
N ALA A 191 -51.53 13.74 -16.35
CA ALA A 191 -52.71 12.94 -16.70
C ALA A 191 -52.41 11.49 -17.16
N GLN A 192 -53.04 10.49 -16.52
CA GLN A 192 -53.20 9.05 -16.88
C GLN A 192 -51.96 8.22 -17.27
N CYS A 193 -50.88 8.82 -17.75
CA CYS A 193 -49.73 8.18 -18.37
C CYS A 193 -48.72 7.62 -17.37
N ILE A 194 -48.60 8.25 -16.20
CA ILE A 194 -47.64 7.85 -15.15
C ILE A 194 -48.33 7.28 -13.93
N GLU A 195 -49.63 7.52 -13.73
CA GLU A 195 -50.33 7.23 -12.47
C GLU A 195 -50.06 5.80 -11.97
N SER A 196 -50.16 4.80 -12.86
CA SER A 196 -49.91 3.40 -12.52
C SER A 196 -48.46 3.10 -12.11
N HIS A 197 -47.49 3.84 -12.67
CA HIS A 197 -46.07 3.71 -12.34
C HIS A 197 -45.73 4.40 -11.01
N VAL A 198 -46.25 5.62 -10.77
CA VAL A 198 -45.94 6.39 -9.55
C VAL A 198 -46.76 5.99 -8.33
N ASN A 199 -47.91 5.32 -8.52
CA ASN A 199 -48.81 4.95 -7.43
C ASN A 199 -48.10 4.14 -6.33
N GLY A 200 -47.28 3.15 -6.71
CA GLY A 200 -46.53 2.35 -5.75
C GLY A 200 -45.53 3.16 -4.92
N TYR A 201 -44.80 4.08 -5.57
CA TYR A 201 -43.77 4.90 -4.91
C TYR A 201 -44.39 5.95 -3.99
N LEU A 202 -45.39 6.71 -4.48
CA LEU A 202 -46.07 7.72 -3.66
C LEU A 202 -46.86 7.08 -2.51
N ALA A 203 -47.43 5.90 -2.69
CA ALA A 203 -48.06 5.17 -1.58
C ALA A 203 -47.06 4.80 -0.48
N LYS A 204 -45.87 4.27 -0.86
CA LYS A 204 -44.78 4.00 0.09
C LYS A 204 -44.32 5.28 0.80
N PHE A 205 -44.13 6.36 0.05
CA PHE A 205 -43.73 7.66 0.60
C PHE A 205 -44.78 8.23 1.56
N ASN A 206 -46.05 8.25 1.17
CA ASN A 206 -47.15 8.71 2.02
C ASN A 206 -47.28 7.88 3.30
N SER A 207 -47.04 6.56 3.22
CA SER A 207 -47.00 5.69 4.40
C SER A 207 -45.86 6.08 5.36
N ALA A 208 -44.66 6.32 4.82
CA ALA A 208 -43.53 6.80 5.63
C ALA A 208 -43.81 8.17 6.27
N VAL A 209 -44.45 9.09 5.53
CA VAL A 209 -44.89 10.38 6.05
C VAL A 209 -45.91 10.22 7.18
N ALA A 210 -46.91 9.36 7.00
CA ALA A 210 -47.92 9.07 8.03
C ALA A 210 -47.33 8.45 9.30
N ASN A 211 -46.27 7.65 9.17
CA ASN A 211 -45.56 7.05 10.30
C ASN A 211 -44.58 8.01 11.00
N GLY A 212 -44.36 9.21 10.44
CA GLY A 212 -43.39 10.18 10.95
C GLY A 212 -41.94 9.90 10.53
N ASP A 213 -41.72 9.00 9.57
CA ASP A 213 -40.40 8.58 9.07
C ASP A 213 -39.91 9.47 7.92
N PHE A 214 -40.16 10.78 8.02
CA PHE A 214 -39.77 11.78 7.03
C PHE A 214 -39.08 12.98 7.69
N GLU A 215 -38.36 13.74 6.89
CA GLU A 215 -37.74 14.99 7.33
C GLU A 215 -37.90 16.10 6.30
N VAL A 216 -38.15 17.31 6.81
CA VAL A 216 -38.18 18.54 6.02
C VAL A 216 -36.79 19.18 6.08
N LEU A 217 -36.18 19.34 4.92
CA LEU A 217 -34.82 19.82 4.74
C LEU A 217 -34.83 21.21 4.12
N THR A 218 -33.94 22.08 4.61
CA THR A 218 -33.62 23.36 3.95
C THR A 218 -33.00 23.13 2.57
N THR A 219 -32.99 24.16 1.71
CA THR A 219 -32.34 24.10 0.39
C THR A 219 -30.90 23.57 0.45
N GLU A 220 -30.10 24.02 1.42
CA GLU A 220 -28.72 23.57 1.59
C GLU A 220 -28.60 22.13 2.10
N GLN A 221 -29.45 21.73 3.04
CA GLN A 221 -29.48 20.35 3.52
C GLN A 221 -29.92 19.39 2.41
N CYS A 222 -30.88 19.80 1.59
CA CYS A 222 -31.34 19.03 0.44
C CYS A 222 -30.19 18.80 -0.56
N LEU A 223 -29.49 19.88 -0.95
CA LEU A 223 -28.33 19.78 -1.82
C LEU A 223 -27.26 18.85 -1.24
N ASN A 224 -26.92 19.02 0.05
CA ASN A 224 -25.87 18.24 0.67
C ASN A 224 -26.18 16.74 0.78
N LYS A 225 -27.46 16.40 0.95
CA LYS A 225 -27.90 15.03 1.16
C LYS A 225 -28.04 14.23 -0.15
N PHE A 226 -28.53 14.88 -1.21
CA PHE A 226 -28.80 14.23 -2.49
C PHE A 226 -27.70 14.41 -3.53
N ALA A 227 -26.85 15.44 -3.41
CA ALA A 227 -25.67 15.58 -4.27
C ALA A 227 -24.51 14.70 -3.77
N VAL A 228 -24.70 13.38 -3.86
CA VAL A 228 -23.76 12.34 -3.45
C VAL A 228 -23.62 11.26 -4.53
N ASP A 229 -22.44 10.65 -4.59
CA ASP A 229 -22.14 9.63 -5.60
C ASP A 229 -22.94 8.34 -5.43
N PHE A 230 -23.13 7.90 -4.18
CA PHE A 230 -23.86 6.68 -3.81
C PHE A 230 -24.80 7.01 -2.65
N LEU A 231 -26.08 7.23 -2.96
CA LEU A 231 -27.10 7.56 -1.96
C LEU A 231 -27.45 6.31 -1.14
N THR A 232 -27.54 6.46 0.17
CA THR A 232 -27.92 5.35 1.07
C THR A 232 -28.93 5.81 2.11
N GLY A 233 -29.91 4.94 2.39
CA GLY A 233 -30.89 5.17 3.45
C GLY A 233 -31.99 6.18 3.11
N GLU A 234 -32.12 6.55 1.83
CA GLU A 234 -33.21 7.37 1.29
C GLU A 234 -33.71 6.75 -0.02
N GLN A 235 -34.95 7.06 -0.43
CA GLN A 235 -35.60 6.44 -1.61
C GLN A 235 -36.50 7.38 -2.43
N THR A 236 -37.06 8.44 -1.85
CA THR A 236 -37.91 9.39 -2.57
C THR A 236 -37.70 10.79 -2.01
N VAL A 237 -37.61 11.78 -2.91
CA VAL A 237 -37.49 13.18 -2.53
C VAL A 237 -38.60 14.01 -3.16
N VAL A 238 -39.18 14.90 -2.37
CA VAL A 238 -40.23 15.84 -2.78
C VAL A 238 -39.68 17.24 -2.61
N VAL A 239 -39.37 17.89 -3.71
CA VAL A 239 -38.90 19.26 -3.79
C VAL A 239 -40.06 20.21 -3.48
N LEU A 240 -39.82 21.17 -2.59
CA LEU A 240 -40.79 22.17 -2.18
C LEU A 240 -40.60 23.45 -2.99
N SER A 241 -41.66 23.90 -3.67
CA SER A 241 -41.60 25.07 -4.55
C SER A 241 -42.66 26.12 -4.25
N ASN A 242 -42.26 27.39 -4.22
CA ASN A 242 -43.18 28.53 -4.12
C ASN A 242 -43.89 28.83 -5.45
N ASN A 243 -43.39 28.27 -6.56
CA ASN A 243 -43.98 28.47 -7.89
C ASN A 243 -45.10 27.48 -8.20
N LEU A 244 -45.48 26.64 -7.24
CA LEU A 244 -46.51 25.62 -7.38
C LEU A 244 -47.50 25.73 -6.22
N THR A 245 -48.79 25.67 -6.53
CA THR A 245 -49.89 25.82 -5.57
C THR A 245 -50.84 24.63 -5.68
N TRP A 246 -51.73 24.45 -4.70
CA TRP A 246 -52.65 23.30 -4.68
C TRP A 246 -53.87 23.44 -5.60
N ASP A 247 -54.14 24.65 -6.10
CA ASP A 247 -55.32 25.00 -6.92
C ASP A 247 -55.14 24.72 -8.42
N VAL A 248 -53.93 24.36 -8.86
CA VAL A 248 -53.69 23.95 -10.25
C VAL A 248 -54.12 22.49 -10.50
N GLN A 249 -54.52 22.17 -11.74
CA GLN A 249 -55.04 20.86 -12.14
C GLN A 249 -54.16 19.68 -11.71
N TYR A 250 -52.85 19.83 -11.90
CA TYR A 250 -51.84 18.94 -11.34
C TYR A 250 -51.07 19.80 -10.35
N PRO A 251 -51.12 19.58 -9.04
CA PRO A 251 -50.28 20.25 -8.06
C PRO A 251 -48.99 19.48 -7.74
N ILE A 252 -48.80 18.27 -8.28
CA ILE A 252 -47.58 17.48 -8.12
C ILE A 252 -46.90 17.36 -9.48
N ARG A 253 -45.58 17.55 -9.54
CA ARG A 253 -44.77 17.29 -10.75
C ARG A 253 -43.77 16.18 -10.52
N PHE A 254 -43.35 15.56 -11.62
CA PHE A 254 -42.25 14.61 -11.64
C PHE A 254 -41.05 15.24 -12.36
N THR A 255 -39.86 15.03 -11.82
CA THR A 255 -38.60 15.59 -12.34
C THR A 255 -37.70 14.53 -12.97
N GLY A 256 -37.74 13.29 -12.47
CA GLY A 256 -36.83 12.23 -12.92
C GLY A 256 -36.41 11.31 -11.79
N GLN A 257 -35.34 10.56 -12.06
CA GLN A 257 -34.68 9.68 -11.10
C GLN A 257 -33.25 10.15 -10.85
N GLY A 258 -32.81 10.01 -9.60
CA GLY A 258 -31.43 10.20 -9.18
C GLY A 258 -30.79 8.86 -8.82
N ASN A 259 -29.47 8.76 -8.96
CA ASN A 259 -28.68 7.55 -8.67
C ASN A 259 -29.24 6.24 -9.29
N SER A 260 -29.85 6.32 -10.48
CA SER A 260 -30.35 5.13 -11.18
C SER A 260 -29.23 4.09 -11.40
N PRO A 261 -29.47 2.78 -11.21
CA PRO A 261 -28.48 1.74 -11.51
C PRO A 261 -27.90 1.84 -12.94
N SER A 262 -28.72 2.22 -13.92
CA SER A 262 -28.27 2.36 -15.32
C SER A 262 -27.26 3.50 -15.52
N SER A 263 -27.27 4.51 -14.65
CA SER A 263 -26.31 5.64 -14.65
C SER A 263 -24.85 5.21 -14.43
N TYR A 264 -24.62 4.00 -13.91
CA TYR A 264 -23.28 3.50 -13.56
C TYR A 264 -22.74 2.48 -14.57
N ASN A 265 -23.37 2.31 -15.74
CA ASN A 265 -22.93 1.36 -16.76
C ASN A 265 -21.69 1.85 -17.53
N ASN A 266 -20.75 0.95 -17.82
CA ASN A 266 -19.38 1.19 -18.29
C ASN A 266 -19.22 2.15 -19.49
N ASP A 267 -20.22 2.25 -20.37
CA ASP A 267 -20.15 3.02 -21.61
C ASP A 267 -20.70 4.44 -21.49
N LEU A 268 -21.38 4.78 -20.37
CA LEU A 268 -22.25 5.95 -20.26
C LEU A 268 -22.07 6.79 -19.00
N ILE A 269 -21.01 6.56 -18.22
CA ILE A 269 -20.69 7.39 -17.03
C ILE A 269 -20.21 8.76 -17.50
N THR A 270 -21.16 9.58 -17.94
CA THR A 270 -21.04 11.01 -18.04
C THR A 270 -21.21 11.56 -16.63
N ALA A 271 -20.37 12.51 -16.27
CA ALA A 271 -20.22 12.92 -14.89
C ALA A 271 -21.42 13.58 -14.24
N ASP A 272 -22.45 13.90 -15.02
CA ASP A 272 -23.63 14.58 -14.54
C ASP A 272 -24.73 13.59 -14.09
N SER A 273 -24.64 12.28 -14.39
CA SER A 273 -25.79 11.35 -14.33
C SER A 273 -26.49 11.22 -12.96
N PRO A 274 -25.80 11.07 -11.81
CA PRO A 274 -26.49 10.85 -10.52
C PRO A 274 -27.23 12.09 -9.99
N ILE A 275 -26.77 13.30 -10.35
CA ILE A 275 -27.27 14.59 -9.83
C ILE A 275 -27.85 15.49 -10.93
N LEU A 276 -28.00 14.97 -12.15
CA LEU A 276 -28.41 15.76 -13.33
C LEU A 276 -29.75 16.46 -13.11
N TRP A 277 -30.67 15.81 -12.39
CA TRP A 277 -31.99 16.34 -12.06
C TRP A 277 -31.92 17.65 -11.27
N MET A 278 -30.80 17.93 -10.59
CA MET A 278 -30.58 19.14 -9.80
C MET A 278 -30.18 20.35 -10.67
N CYS A 279 -29.92 20.16 -11.97
CA CYS A 279 -29.44 21.22 -12.85
C CYS A 279 -30.52 21.66 -13.85
N SER A 280 -30.83 22.96 -13.88
CA SER A 280 -31.72 23.56 -14.88
C SER A 280 -30.90 24.30 -15.96
N GLY A 281 -30.91 23.83 -17.21
CA GLY A 281 -30.34 24.52 -18.39
C GLY A 281 -29.29 23.75 -19.20
N ASP A 282 -28.75 24.41 -20.24
CA ASP A 282 -27.68 23.96 -21.18
C ASP A 282 -26.35 23.50 -20.54
N TYR A 283 -26.25 23.48 -19.21
CA TYR A 283 -25.06 23.09 -18.45
C TYR A 283 -24.82 21.57 -18.37
N ARG A 284 -25.26 20.79 -19.37
CA ARG A 284 -25.11 19.32 -19.48
C ARG A 284 -23.65 18.83 -19.59
N THR A 285 -22.69 19.72 -19.42
CA THR A 285 -21.25 19.41 -19.41
C THR A 285 -20.58 19.77 -18.08
N SER A 286 -21.35 20.27 -17.08
CA SER A 286 -20.80 20.74 -15.81
C SER A 286 -21.87 20.86 -14.70
N CYS A 287 -22.70 19.82 -14.51
CA CYS A 287 -23.64 19.76 -13.39
C CYS A 287 -22.89 19.38 -12.10
N ARG A 288 -22.39 20.40 -11.37
CA ARG A 288 -21.60 20.20 -10.13
C ARG A 288 -22.34 20.74 -8.93
N LYS A 289 -22.07 20.13 -7.77
CA LYS A 289 -22.55 20.63 -6.48
C LYS A 289 -22.22 22.11 -6.24
N SER A 290 -20.99 22.54 -6.60
CA SER A 290 -20.59 23.95 -6.49
C SER A 290 -21.33 24.87 -7.46
N SER A 291 -21.62 24.39 -8.68
CA SER A 291 -22.42 25.11 -9.68
C SER A 291 -23.88 25.28 -9.25
N ILE A 292 -24.42 24.32 -8.50
CA ILE A 292 -25.77 24.41 -7.94
C ILE A 292 -25.76 25.37 -6.74
N GLN A 293 -24.75 25.27 -5.88
CA GLN A 293 -24.60 26.14 -4.71
C GLN A 293 -24.43 27.62 -5.08
N SER A 294 -23.78 27.93 -6.21
CA SER A 294 -23.66 29.32 -6.69
C SER A 294 -24.98 29.93 -7.17
N GLN A 295 -26.00 29.11 -7.42
CA GLN A 295 -27.33 29.56 -7.82
C GLN A 295 -28.22 29.89 -6.62
N PHE A 296 -27.75 29.70 -5.38
CA PHE A 296 -28.57 29.94 -4.19
C PHE A 296 -28.81 31.45 -3.99
N PRO A 297 -30.04 31.86 -3.63
CA PRO A 297 -31.23 31.05 -3.30
C PRO A 297 -32.14 30.71 -4.49
N SER A 298 -31.79 31.16 -5.71
CA SER A 298 -32.58 30.99 -6.93
C SER A 298 -32.44 29.63 -7.63
N TRP A 299 -32.04 28.57 -6.92
CA TRP A 299 -31.91 27.23 -7.50
C TRP A 299 -33.26 26.74 -8.05
N GLN A 300 -33.26 26.24 -9.28
CA GLN A 300 -34.44 25.71 -9.96
C GLN A 300 -34.22 24.29 -10.45
N VAL A 301 -35.31 23.52 -10.50
CA VAL A 301 -35.38 22.20 -11.13
C VAL A 301 -36.45 22.20 -12.21
N ALA A 302 -36.25 21.38 -13.25
CA ALA A 302 -37.18 21.24 -14.36
C ALA A 302 -38.16 20.07 -14.13
N GLU A 303 -39.40 20.22 -14.58
CA GLU A 303 -40.31 19.08 -14.69
C GLU A 303 -40.02 18.25 -15.95
N THR A 304 -40.31 16.96 -15.90
CA THR A 304 -40.38 16.09 -17.08
C THR A 304 -41.83 16.02 -17.55
N ARG A 305 -42.05 16.16 -18.87
CA ARG A 305 -43.35 15.95 -19.50
C ARG A 305 -43.50 14.50 -19.94
N TRP A 306 -44.68 13.92 -19.69
CA TRP A 306 -45.02 12.54 -20.04
C TRP A 306 -46.27 12.43 -20.91
N GLU A 307 -46.87 13.59 -21.18
CA GLU A 307 -48.04 13.75 -22.00
C GLU A 307 -47.69 14.78 -23.08
N GLY A 308 -47.96 14.42 -24.33
CA GLY A 308 -47.79 15.30 -25.48
C GLY A 308 -49.09 15.38 -26.28
N PRO A 309 -49.32 16.45 -27.04
CA PRO A 309 -50.42 16.52 -27.98
C PRO A 309 -50.31 15.41 -29.03
N LYS A 310 -51.45 14.79 -29.34
CA LYS A 310 -51.63 13.87 -30.46
C LYS A 310 -52.12 14.66 -31.65
N TRP A 311 -51.28 14.81 -32.67
CA TRP A 311 -51.62 15.55 -33.88
C TRP A 311 -52.18 14.64 -34.96
N ALA A 312 -53.15 15.15 -35.73
CA ALA A 312 -53.44 14.66 -37.08
C ALA A 312 -53.15 15.82 -38.04
N ILE A 313 -52.16 15.65 -38.92
CA ILE A 313 -51.67 16.71 -39.81
C ILE A 313 -51.97 16.32 -41.24
N THR A 314 -52.66 17.20 -41.95
CA THR A 314 -52.99 17.07 -43.36
C THR A 314 -52.18 18.08 -44.17
N PHE A 315 -51.41 17.59 -45.15
CA PHE A 315 -50.56 18.42 -46.00
C PHE A 315 -50.75 18.07 -47.49
N PRO A 316 -50.52 19.01 -48.41
CA PRO A 316 -50.70 18.77 -49.84
C PRO A 316 -49.54 17.95 -50.43
N THR A 317 -49.87 17.07 -51.38
CA THR A 317 -48.95 16.23 -52.16
C THR A 317 -49.27 16.31 -53.65
N ASP A 318 -48.38 15.83 -54.52
CA ASP A 318 -48.58 15.85 -55.98
C ASP A 318 -49.87 15.14 -56.45
N ASN A 319 -50.42 14.24 -55.62
CA ASN A 319 -51.64 13.47 -55.90
C ASN A 319 -52.85 13.89 -55.03
N GLY A 320 -52.81 15.05 -54.37
CA GLY A 320 -53.91 15.57 -53.54
C GLY A 320 -53.46 16.03 -52.15
N SER A 321 -54.03 15.46 -51.09
CA SER A 321 -53.63 15.76 -49.71
C SER A 321 -53.50 14.47 -48.91
N THR A 322 -52.45 14.36 -48.10
CA THR A 322 -52.19 13.21 -47.24
C THR A 322 -52.34 13.62 -45.78
N THR A 323 -52.92 12.75 -44.95
CA THR A 323 -53.02 12.96 -43.50
C THR A 323 -52.18 11.94 -42.77
N ILE A 324 -51.32 12.40 -41.87
CA ILE A 324 -50.50 11.58 -40.99
C ILE A 324 -50.89 11.82 -39.54
N THR A 325 -50.91 10.76 -38.74
CA THR A 325 -51.27 10.81 -37.31
C THR A 325 -50.12 10.41 -36.39
N GLU A 326 -49.02 9.93 -36.98
CA GLU A 326 -47.82 9.46 -36.29
C GLU A 326 -46.60 9.82 -37.15
N LYS A 327 -45.40 9.80 -36.57
CA LYS A 327 -44.15 10.00 -37.30
C LYS A 327 -43.90 8.77 -38.18
N GLU A 328 -44.06 8.91 -39.49
CA GLU A 328 -43.85 7.81 -40.42
C GLU A 328 -42.40 7.81 -40.93
N SER A 329 -41.62 6.80 -40.52
CA SER A 329 -40.25 6.59 -41.02
C SER A 329 -40.18 6.22 -42.51
N ASN A 330 -41.31 5.82 -43.11
CA ASN A 330 -41.37 5.18 -44.42
C ASN A 330 -41.84 6.10 -45.56
N HIS A 331 -42.16 7.36 -45.29
CA HIS A 331 -42.28 8.38 -46.33
C HIS A 331 -40.88 8.87 -46.71
N GLU A 332 -40.04 7.99 -47.27
CA GLU A 332 -38.82 8.39 -47.97
C GLU A 332 -39.23 9.14 -49.23
N CYS A 333 -39.59 10.41 -49.08
CA CYS A 333 -39.65 11.32 -50.20
C CYS A 333 -38.25 11.38 -50.81
N SER A 334 -38.15 11.17 -52.13
CA SER A 334 -36.85 11.26 -52.82
C SER A 334 -36.27 12.66 -52.56
N PRO A 335 -34.97 12.82 -52.25
CA PRO A 335 -34.34 14.13 -52.02
C PRO A 335 -34.53 15.13 -53.17
N SER A 336 -34.92 14.64 -54.34
CA SER A 336 -35.22 15.40 -55.56
C SER A 336 -36.69 15.85 -55.69
N SER A 337 -37.56 15.51 -54.74
CA SER A 337 -38.98 15.93 -54.75
C SER A 337 -39.17 17.29 -54.07
N PRO A 338 -39.86 18.26 -54.70
CA PRO A 338 -40.11 19.56 -54.09
C PRO A 338 -40.97 19.40 -52.82
N GLY A 339 -40.49 19.83 -51.65
CA GLY A 339 -41.24 19.79 -50.38
C GLY A 339 -40.90 18.64 -49.42
N CYS A 340 -39.94 17.79 -49.75
CA CYS A 340 -39.49 16.71 -48.86
C CYS A 340 -38.79 17.22 -47.58
N GLU A 341 -37.98 18.26 -47.71
CA GLU A 341 -37.32 18.90 -46.56
C GLU A 341 -38.33 19.57 -45.63
N ASP A 342 -39.32 20.27 -46.20
CA ASP A 342 -40.45 20.84 -45.46
C ASP A 342 -41.30 19.75 -44.76
N LEU A 343 -41.55 18.60 -45.41
CA LEU A 343 -42.26 17.48 -44.78
C LEU A 343 -41.47 16.89 -43.59
N ASN A 344 -40.16 16.72 -43.73
CA ASN A 344 -39.30 16.27 -42.64
C ASN A 344 -39.26 17.29 -41.49
N HIS A 345 -39.20 18.59 -41.81
CA HIS A 345 -39.24 19.65 -40.82
C HIS A 345 -40.60 19.68 -40.08
N LEU A 346 -41.71 19.53 -40.81
CA LEU A 346 -43.06 19.46 -40.26
C LEU A 346 -43.24 18.24 -39.35
N GLN A 347 -42.75 17.07 -39.75
CA GLN A 347 -42.82 15.86 -38.92
C GLN A 347 -41.95 15.97 -37.66
N ASN A 348 -40.75 16.57 -37.76
CA ASN A 348 -39.91 16.83 -36.58
C ASN A 348 -40.48 17.93 -35.68
N LEU A 349 -41.21 18.90 -36.23
CA LEU A 349 -41.95 19.88 -35.44
C LEU A 349 -43.13 19.22 -34.70
N ALA A 350 -43.89 18.38 -35.40
CA ALA A 350 -45.12 17.76 -34.89
C ALA A 350 -44.92 16.57 -33.95
N TRP A 351 -43.88 15.76 -34.18
CA TRP A 351 -43.58 14.56 -33.42
C TRP A 351 -42.09 14.47 -33.02
N GLY A 352 -41.39 15.61 -32.97
CA GLY A 352 -40.07 15.68 -32.36
C GLY A 352 -40.13 15.54 -30.84
N ASP A 353 -38.97 15.68 -30.20
CA ASP A 353 -38.79 15.51 -28.75
C ASP A 353 -39.77 16.35 -27.93
N VAL A 354 -40.19 17.52 -28.44
CA VAL A 354 -41.19 18.38 -27.80
C VAL A 354 -42.18 18.94 -28.85
N PRO A 355 -43.33 18.27 -29.08
CA PRO A 355 -44.33 18.77 -30.00
C PRO A 355 -45.01 20.04 -29.45
N PRO A 356 -45.20 21.09 -30.26
CA PRO A 356 -45.67 22.39 -29.79
C PRO A 356 -47.19 22.37 -29.56
N THR A 357 -47.71 23.25 -28.71
CA THR A 357 -49.17 23.44 -28.53
C THR A 357 -49.86 23.90 -29.82
N ALA A 358 -51.18 23.71 -29.96
CA ALA A 358 -51.94 24.15 -31.15
C ALA A 358 -51.66 25.61 -31.56
N GLN A 359 -51.61 26.52 -30.58
CA GLN A 359 -51.35 27.95 -30.81
C GLN A 359 -49.94 28.21 -31.35
N LEU A 360 -48.96 27.49 -30.80
CA LEU A 360 -47.56 27.60 -31.20
C LEU A 360 -47.32 26.87 -32.54
N PHE A 361 -47.98 25.74 -32.76
CA PHE A 361 -47.98 24.99 -34.02
C PHE A 361 -48.47 25.87 -35.18
N GLN A 362 -49.63 26.54 -35.01
CA GLN A 362 -50.12 27.52 -35.98
C GLN A 362 -49.11 28.64 -36.23
N LYS A 363 -48.54 29.20 -35.15
CA LYS A 363 -47.54 30.26 -35.25
C LYS A 363 -46.29 29.81 -36.02
N TYR A 364 -45.85 28.56 -35.88
CA TYR A 364 -44.73 28.02 -36.65
C TYR A 364 -45.09 27.89 -38.14
N LEU A 365 -46.28 27.40 -38.47
CA LEU A 365 -46.75 27.37 -39.85
C LEU A 365 -46.78 28.77 -40.49
N ASP A 366 -47.18 29.79 -39.72
CA ASP A 366 -47.33 31.17 -40.20
C ASP A 366 -46.01 31.95 -40.34
N ILE A 367 -44.95 31.60 -39.59
CA ILE A 367 -43.75 32.43 -39.41
C ILE A 367 -42.46 31.80 -39.98
N SER A 368 -42.43 30.50 -40.28
CA SER A 368 -41.15 29.81 -40.49
C SER A 368 -40.57 29.87 -41.92
N ASN A 369 -39.26 29.59 -41.98
CA ASN A 369 -38.44 29.50 -43.20
C ASN A 369 -38.72 28.17 -43.94
N TRP A 370 -39.97 27.87 -44.26
CA TRP A 370 -40.29 26.78 -45.18
C TRP A 370 -39.69 27.09 -46.55
N GLU A 371 -39.12 26.08 -47.20
CA GLU A 371 -38.65 26.23 -48.58
C GLU A 371 -39.82 26.60 -49.50
N ASN A 372 -41.00 26.02 -49.24
CA ASN A 372 -42.25 26.34 -49.91
C ASN A 372 -43.29 26.97 -48.95
N LYS A 373 -43.32 28.31 -48.93
CA LYS A 373 -44.24 29.09 -48.08
C LYS A 373 -45.72 28.87 -48.39
N THR A 374 -46.07 28.65 -49.65
CA THR A 374 -47.45 28.39 -50.06
C THR A 374 -47.91 27.01 -49.61
N TRP A 375 -47.02 26.01 -49.63
CA TRP A 375 -47.29 24.66 -49.13
C TRP A 375 -47.62 24.67 -47.64
N ALA A 376 -46.85 25.40 -46.84
CA ALA A 376 -47.06 25.50 -45.40
C ALA A 376 -48.39 26.17 -45.01
N GLN A 377 -48.89 27.11 -45.81
CA GLN A 377 -50.20 27.76 -45.60
C GLN A 377 -51.38 26.82 -45.87
N GLU A 378 -51.17 25.76 -46.65
CA GLU A 378 -52.17 24.73 -46.94
C GLU A 378 -52.12 23.55 -45.94
N VAL A 379 -51.11 23.48 -45.08
CA VAL A 379 -51.03 22.50 -44.01
C VAL A 379 -52.12 22.80 -42.97
N THR A 380 -52.94 21.80 -42.70
CA THR A 380 -53.96 21.85 -41.64
C THR A 380 -53.63 20.82 -40.57
N PHE A 381 -53.97 21.12 -39.32
CA PHE A 381 -53.73 20.22 -38.21
C PHE A 381 -54.97 20.14 -37.31
N GLN A 382 -55.14 18.97 -36.71
CA GLN A 382 -56.21 18.70 -35.76
C GLN A 382 -55.61 18.13 -34.48
N ASP A 383 -55.94 18.78 -33.36
CA ASP A 383 -55.65 18.26 -32.02
C ASP A 383 -56.58 17.06 -31.75
N ARG A 384 -56.00 15.87 -31.57
CA ARG A 384 -56.71 14.62 -31.29
C ARG A 384 -56.70 14.29 -29.79
N GLY A 385 -56.35 15.24 -28.94
CA GLY A 385 -56.16 15.06 -27.52
C GLY A 385 -54.68 14.80 -27.20
N SER A 386 -54.42 14.13 -26.10
CA SER A 386 -53.07 13.83 -25.66
C SER A 386 -52.72 12.36 -25.82
N GLN A 387 -51.42 12.10 -25.91
CA GLN A 387 -50.84 10.77 -25.89
C GLN A 387 -49.73 10.71 -24.86
N CYS A 388 -49.60 9.54 -24.24
CA CYS A 388 -48.46 9.23 -23.41
C CYS A 388 -47.22 9.09 -24.30
N PHE A 389 -46.11 9.67 -23.90
CA PHE A 389 -44.84 9.31 -24.50
C PHE A 389 -44.52 7.86 -24.11
N ASP A 390 -44.40 6.95 -25.10
CA ASP A 390 -43.95 5.55 -24.88
C ASP A 390 -42.45 5.56 -24.60
N SER A 391 -42.06 5.96 -23.39
CA SER A 391 -40.80 5.51 -22.83
C SER A 391 -41.04 4.11 -22.29
N ARG A 392 -40.93 3.09 -23.14
CA ARG A 392 -40.92 1.70 -22.69
C ARG A 392 -39.77 1.52 -21.70
N ILE A 393 -40.11 1.66 -20.42
CA ILE A 393 -39.70 0.87 -19.26
C ILE A 393 -38.57 -0.11 -19.58
N GLU A 394 -37.33 0.36 -19.46
CA GLU A 394 -36.15 -0.31 -18.89
C GLU A 394 -34.91 0.52 -19.25
N GLY A 395 -34.31 1.20 -18.26
CA GLY A 395 -32.89 1.56 -18.28
C GLY A 395 -32.37 2.61 -19.27
N ASP A 396 -33.05 2.89 -20.38
CA ASP A 396 -32.62 3.84 -21.42
C ASP A 396 -33.46 5.13 -21.37
N MET A 397 -33.25 5.96 -20.33
CA MET A 397 -33.14 7.38 -20.65
C MET A 397 -31.90 7.48 -21.52
N ASP A 398 -32.07 7.83 -22.79
CA ASP A 398 -30.97 8.01 -23.72
C ASP A 398 -29.84 8.79 -23.01
N PRO A 399 -28.67 8.18 -22.81
CA PRO A 399 -27.55 8.83 -22.13
C PRO A 399 -27.04 10.05 -22.91
N ALA A 400 -27.39 10.14 -24.20
CA ALA A 400 -27.41 11.38 -24.95
C ALA A 400 -28.78 12.04 -24.73
N GLY A 401 -28.92 12.79 -23.64
CA GLY A 401 -30.13 13.53 -23.36
C GLY A 401 -30.47 14.55 -24.46
N GLY A 402 -31.30 14.10 -25.41
CA GLY A 402 -31.90 14.90 -26.46
C GLY A 402 -32.75 16.01 -25.87
N SER A 403 -32.32 17.24 -26.14
CA SER A 403 -33.05 18.52 -26.15
C SER A 403 -34.29 18.75 -25.25
N LEU A 404 -34.26 18.30 -23.99
CA LEU A 404 -35.35 18.59 -23.02
C LEU A 404 -35.35 20.04 -22.45
N ASP A 405 -34.92 21.06 -23.21
CA ASP A 405 -34.72 22.41 -22.64
C ASP A 405 -35.58 23.53 -23.25
N ILE A 406 -36.61 23.21 -24.05
CA ILE A 406 -37.40 24.27 -24.71
C ILE A 406 -38.79 24.51 -24.08
N PHE A 407 -39.40 23.58 -23.33
CA PHE A 407 -40.73 23.84 -22.73
C PHE A 407 -41.04 23.21 -21.35
N SER A 408 -40.07 22.74 -20.56
CA SER A 408 -40.35 22.27 -19.20
C SER A 408 -40.61 23.43 -18.22
N GLY A 409 -41.68 23.35 -17.42
CA GLY A 409 -41.89 24.24 -16.28
C GLY A 409 -40.72 24.16 -15.30
N ARG A 410 -40.21 25.32 -14.87
CA ARG A 410 -39.10 25.43 -13.92
C ARG A 410 -39.62 25.89 -12.56
N PHE A 411 -39.16 25.22 -11.51
CA PHE A 411 -39.67 25.42 -10.15
C PHE A 411 -38.52 25.75 -9.20
N THR A 412 -38.66 26.83 -8.43
CA THR A 412 -37.65 27.19 -7.42
C THR A 412 -37.64 26.18 -6.26
N VAL A 413 -36.45 25.89 -5.74
CA VAL A 413 -36.24 24.94 -4.63
C VAL A 413 -36.12 25.69 -3.31
N GLN A 414 -37.18 25.63 -2.49
CA GLN A 414 -37.20 26.22 -1.14
C GLN A 414 -36.73 25.25 -0.05
N GLY A 415 -36.70 23.96 -0.39
CA GLY A 415 -36.37 22.86 0.49
C GLY A 415 -36.80 21.55 -0.13
N CYS A 416 -36.64 20.46 0.58
CA CYS A 416 -37.22 19.19 0.17
C CYS A 416 -37.65 18.32 1.35
N VAL A 417 -38.54 17.39 1.07
CA VAL A 417 -38.99 16.37 2.01
C VAL A 417 -38.49 15.02 1.54
N SER A 418 -37.94 14.22 2.43
CA SER A 418 -37.54 12.85 2.10
C SER A 418 -37.91 11.87 3.19
N ALA A 419 -38.16 10.63 2.78
CA ALA A 419 -38.48 9.51 3.64
C ALA A 419 -37.26 8.60 3.81
N LYS A 420 -36.98 8.24 5.06
CA LYS A 420 -35.87 7.35 5.41
C LYS A 420 -36.19 5.93 5.00
N THR A 421 -35.17 5.22 4.52
CA THR A 421 -35.25 3.77 4.25
C THR A 421 -34.07 3.04 4.90
N GLU A 422 -34.13 1.71 4.89
CA GLU A 422 -33.05 0.89 5.40
C GLU A 422 -31.79 1.01 4.54
N GLN A 423 -30.63 0.95 5.18
CA GLN A 423 -29.34 0.91 4.50
C GLN A 423 -28.94 -0.54 4.27
N HIS A 424 -28.35 -0.83 3.11
CA HIS A 424 -27.97 -2.19 2.71
C HIS A 424 -26.46 -2.36 2.51
N CYS A 425 -25.63 -1.61 3.24
CA CYS A 425 -24.18 -1.75 3.16
C CYS A 425 -23.73 -3.09 3.77
N GLN A 426 -22.86 -3.81 3.06
CA GLN A 426 -22.51 -5.20 3.39
C GLN A 426 -21.07 -5.36 3.86
N LEU A 427 -20.88 -6.13 4.94
CA LEU A 427 -19.58 -6.66 5.33
C LEU A 427 -19.49 -8.10 4.85
N LEU A 428 -18.56 -8.37 3.94
CA LEU A 428 -18.41 -9.66 3.28
C LEU A 428 -17.13 -10.34 3.75
N PHE A 429 -17.19 -11.66 3.86
CA PHE A 429 -16.06 -12.54 4.13
C PHE A 429 -15.79 -13.43 2.93
N VAL A 430 -14.51 -13.64 2.60
CA VAL A 430 -14.09 -14.51 1.51
C VAL A 430 -13.40 -15.77 2.08
N PRO A 431 -14.12 -16.90 2.24
CA PRO A 431 -13.59 -18.08 2.91
C PRO A 431 -12.36 -18.67 2.22
N SER A 432 -12.36 -18.70 0.87
CA SER A 432 -11.26 -19.25 0.07
C SER A 432 -9.95 -18.48 0.30
N PHE A 433 -9.99 -17.15 0.32
CA PHE A 433 -8.84 -16.29 0.60
C PHE A 433 -8.36 -16.45 2.05
N SER A 434 -9.29 -16.52 3.00
CA SER A 434 -8.97 -16.78 4.41
C SER A 434 -8.23 -18.10 4.59
N LEU A 435 -8.71 -19.17 3.94
CA LEU A 435 -8.09 -20.49 3.99
C LEU A 435 -6.65 -20.46 3.46
N VAL A 436 -6.42 -19.81 2.31
CA VAL A 436 -5.08 -19.66 1.73
C VAL A 436 -4.13 -18.95 2.70
N VAL A 437 -4.59 -17.85 3.31
CA VAL A 437 -3.80 -17.09 4.30
C VAL A 437 -3.49 -17.93 5.54
N ILE A 438 -4.48 -18.65 6.08
CA ILE A 438 -4.30 -19.51 7.25
C ILE A 438 -3.33 -20.64 6.96
N ILE A 439 -3.47 -21.35 5.82
CA ILE A 439 -2.56 -22.43 5.43
C ILE A 439 -1.13 -21.90 5.28
N CYS A 440 -0.94 -20.79 4.56
CA CYS A 440 0.40 -20.20 4.38
C CYS A 440 0.99 -19.75 5.72
N THR A 441 0.18 -19.17 6.61
CA THR A 441 0.60 -18.77 7.94
C THR A 441 0.95 -19.98 8.81
N ALA A 442 0.17 -21.06 8.76
CA ALA A 442 0.44 -22.29 9.48
C ALA A 442 1.75 -22.95 9.03
N ILE A 443 2.00 -22.98 7.71
CA ILE A 443 3.28 -23.44 7.15
C ILE A 443 4.45 -22.60 7.67
N LYS A 444 4.31 -21.27 7.70
CA LYS A 444 5.34 -20.37 8.27
C LYS A 444 5.56 -20.65 9.75
N VAL A 445 4.50 -20.75 10.53
CA VAL A 445 4.57 -21.06 11.97
C VAL A 445 5.27 -22.39 12.21
N ALA A 446 4.91 -23.43 11.46
CA ALA A 446 5.56 -24.74 11.55
C ALA A 446 7.07 -24.65 11.27
N CYS A 447 7.48 -23.89 10.25
CA CYS A 447 8.89 -23.63 9.94
C CYS A 447 9.61 -22.90 11.07
N ILE A 448 9.00 -21.83 11.60
CA ILE A 448 9.58 -21.00 12.67
C ILE A 448 9.69 -21.79 13.98
N VAL A 449 8.65 -22.55 14.36
CA VAL A 449 8.67 -23.40 15.56
C VAL A 449 9.69 -24.52 15.43
N SER A 450 9.80 -25.14 14.24
CA SER A 450 10.82 -26.16 13.97
C SER A 450 12.23 -25.58 14.13
N LEU A 451 12.45 -24.35 13.66
CA LEU A 451 13.71 -23.64 13.83
C LEU A 451 14.01 -23.35 15.30
N ALA A 452 13.03 -22.87 16.06
CA ALA A 452 13.15 -22.59 17.50
C ALA A 452 13.53 -23.83 18.31
N ARG A 453 13.01 -25.01 17.94
CA ARG A 453 13.31 -26.28 18.61
C ARG A 453 14.69 -26.85 18.26
N GLN A 454 15.23 -26.50 17.09
CA GLN A 454 16.51 -27.02 16.58
C GLN A 454 17.71 -26.11 16.90
N GLU A 455 17.54 -25.08 17.73
CA GLU A 455 18.60 -24.18 18.18
C GLU A 455 19.64 -24.89 19.05
N ARG A 456 20.64 -25.50 18.40
CA ARG A 456 21.83 -26.04 19.09
C ARG A 456 23.15 -25.45 18.60
N LEU A 457 23.16 -24.77 17.45
CA LEU A 457 24.39 -24.31 16.81
C LEU A 457 24.52 -22.78 16.87
N ARG A 458 25.68 -22.31 17.38
CA ARG A 458 26.08 -20.90 17.36
C ARG A 458 26.28 -20.44 15.91
N ARG A 459 25.53 -19.41 15.51
CA ARG A 459 25.60 -18.81 14.16
C ARG A 459 26.24 -17.43 14.24
N LEU A 460 26.91 -17.03 13.17
CA LEU A 460 27.58 -15.74 13.05
C LEU A 460 26.61 -14.70 12.45
N LEU A 461 25.72 -14.18 13.30
CA LEU A 461 24.65 -13.23 12.91
C LEU A 461 25.11 -11.78 12.85
N THR A 462 26.22 -11.47 13.51
CA THR A 462 26.77 -10.12 13.59
C THR A 462 28.25 -10.12 13.27
N VAL A 463 28.76 -8.95 12.89
CA VAL A 463 30.20 -8.74 12.79
C VAL A 463 30.91 -9.00 14.12
N GLY A 464 30.28 -8.72 15.26
CA GLY A 464 30.84 -9.01 16.58
C GLY A 464 30.87 -10.50 16.91
N ASP A 465 29.89 -11.30 16.46
CA ASP A 465 29.94 -12.78 16.58
C ASP A 465 31.13 -13.33 15.80
N ALA A 466 31.35 -12.80 14.59
CA ALA A 466 32.48 -13.19 13.76
C ALA A 466 33.81 -12.80 14.42
N ILE A 467 33.99 -11.52 14.80
CA ILE A 467 35.21 -11.07 15.48
C ILE A 467 35.47 -11.89 16.75
N SER A 468 34.45 -12.08 17.60
CA SER A 468 34.58 -12.89 18.82
C SER A 468 35.00 -14.33 18.51
N SER A 469 34.40 -14.95 17.49
CA SER A 469 34.74 -16.32 17.08
C SER A 469 36.15 -16.43 16.49
N PHE A 470 36.62 -15.43 15.75
CA PHE A 470 37.96 -15.42 15.17
C PHE A 470 39.02 -15.05 16.20
N LEU A 471 38.75 -14.14 17.15
CA LEU A 471 39.66 -13.85 18.25
C LEU A 471 39.85 -15.05 19.18
N SER A 472 38.79 -15.82 19.44
CA SER A 472 38.87 -17.02 20.29
C SER A 472 39.59 -18.18 19.60
N ASN A 473 39.53 -18.24 18.27
CA ASN A 473 40.17 -19.28 17.47
C ASN A 473 40.58 -18.67 16.11
N PRO A 474 41.77 -18.04 16.03
CA PRO A 474 42.26 -17.38 14.81
C PRO A 474 42.37 -18.34 13.63
N ASP A 475 42.06 -17.87 12.43
CA ASP A 475 42.07 -18.70 11.23
C ASP A 475 43.43 -18.69 10.52
N PRO A 476 44.17 -19.82 10.49
CA PRO A 476 45.53 -19.86 9.95
C PRO A 476 45.61 -19.43 8.47
N LEU A 477 44.56 -19.63 7.67
CA LEU A 477 44.56 -19.29 6.24
C LEU A 477 44.55 -17.79 5.96
N THR A 478 44.19 -17.01 6.98
CA THR A 478 44.09 -15.54 6.93
C THR A 478 45.19 -14.82 7.69
N GLN A 479 46.14 -15.55 8.27
CA GLN A 479 47.29 -14.98 8.95
C GLN A 479 48.14 -14.15 7.98
N GLY A 480 48.63 -13.01 8.45
CA GLY A 480 49.41 -12.07 7.66
C GLY A 480 48.66 -11.37 6.52
N LYS A 481 47.34 -11.21 6.66
CA LYS A 481 46.46 -10.60 5.64
C LYS A 481 45.54 -9.52 6.25
N ALA A 482 45.95 -8.94 7.38
CA ALA A 482 45.13 -8.05 8.19
C ALA A 482 44.64 -6.80 7.47
N LEU A 483 45.28 -6.42 6.36
CA LEU A 483 44.92 -5.26 5.57
C LEU A 483 44.06 -5.60 4.33
N THR A 484 43.65 -6.85 4.15
CA THR A 484 42.84 -7.26 2.99
C THR A 484 41.41 -6.72 3.03
N THR A 485 40.94 -6.28 1.86
CA THR A 485 39.55 -5.83 1.69
C THR A 485 38.67 -6.90 1.06
N LYS A 486 37.34 -6.81 1.22
CA LYS A 486 36.38 -7.67 0.49
C LYS A 486 36.65 -7.70 -1.02
N ALA A 487 37.01 -6.56 -1.60
CA ALA A 487 37.28 -6.41 -3.04
C ALA A 487 38.46 -7.29 -3.52
N GLU A 488 39.50 -7.44 -2.69
CA GLU A 488 40.67 -8.26 -3.03
C GLU A 488 40.34 -9.75 -3.05
N TRP A 489 39.45 -10.21 -2.17
CA TRP A 489 38.97 -11.60 -2.16
C TRP A 489 38.00 -11.90 -3.32
N THR A 490 37.31 -10.89 -3.86
CA THR A 490 36.33 -11.04 -4.96
C THR A 490 36.90 -11.10 -6.37
N ARG A 491 38.13 -10.63 -6.61
CA ARG A 491 38.69 -10.57 -7.98
C ARG A 491 39.10 -11.97 -8.47
N PRO A 492 38.56 -12.47 -9.61
CA PRO A 492 39.09 -13.68 -10.23
C PRO A 492 40.51 -13.40 -10.73
N ARG A 493 41.49 -14.23 -10.36
CA ARG A 493 42.81 -14.18 -11.01
C ARG A 493 42.77 -15.03 -12.27
N VAL A 494 43.10 -14.41 -13.41
CA VAL A 494 43.49 -15.11 -14.62
C VAL A 494 44.82 -15.80 -14.32
N SER A 495 44.83 -17.13 -14.27
CA SER A 495 46.08 -17.90 -14.29
C SER A 495 46.69 -17.74 -15.69
N MET A 496 47.72 -16.90 -15.82
CA MET A 496 48.64 -17.04 -16.94
C MET A 496 49.50 -18.27 -16.65
N ARG A 497 49.30 -19.32 -17.47
CA ARG A 497 49.89 -20.68 -17.44
C ARG A 497 49.06 -21.74 -16.70
N GLY A 498 48.11 -22.31 -17.44
CA GLY A 498 48.23 -23.70 -17.89
C GLY A 498 48.25 -24.84 -16.86
N THR A 499 47.89 -24.61 -15.59
CA THR A 499 47.65 -25.69 -14.64
C THR A 499 46.29 -25.52 -13.99
N LYS A 500 45.39 -26.47 -14.30
CA LYS A 500 44.10 -26.61 -13.60
C LYS A 500 44.40 -27.15 -12.19
N ASN A 501 43.69 -26.58 -11.20
CA ASN A 501 43.57 -27.04 -9.81
C ASN A 501 44.55 -26.47 -8.76
N HIS A 502 44.46 -25.17 -8.48
CA HIS A 502 44.37 -24.68 -7.09
C HIS A 502 43.99 -23.20 -7.06
N HIS A 503 42.93 -22.83 -6.32
CA HIS A 503 42.69 -21.44 -5.94
C HIS A 503 43.70 -21.05 -4.85
N SER A 504 44.97 -20.92 -5.21
CA SER A 504 46.01 -20.42 -4.32
C SER A 504 45.87 -18.90 -4.19
N TYR A 505 45.29 -18.47 -3.07
CA TYR A 505 45.34 -17.08 -2.64
C TYR A 505 46.80 -16.74 -2.35
N VAL A 506 47.42 -15.95 -3.23
CA VAL A 506 48.80 -15.50 -3.03
C VAL A 506 48.95 -14.87 -1.64
N ALA A 507 49.99 -15.30 -0.92
CA ALA A 507 50.52 -14.61 0.23
C ALA A 507 50.95 -13.22 -0.22
N VAL A 508 50.11 -12.20 0.02
CA VAL A 508 50.50 -10.81 -0.16
C VAL A 508 51.29 -10.46 1.10
N SER A 509 52.60 -10.70 1.10
CA SER A 509 53.41 -10.58 2.33
C SER A 509 53.64 -9.13 2.76
N GLN A 510 53.25 -8.14 1.98
CA GLN A 510 53.34 -6.73 2.35
C GLN A 510 52.12 -5.96 1.82
N GLN A 511 51.32 -5.43 2.74
CA GLN A 511 50.14 -4.63 2.40
C GLN A 511 50.32 -3.20 2.89
N LYS A 512 49.90 -2.23 2.06
CA LYS A 512 49.94 -0.80 2.40
C LYS A 512 48.55 -0.29 2.75
N ILE A 513 48.46 0.50 3.81
CA ILE A 513 47.21 1.19 4.15
C ILE A 513 46.92 2.30 3.15
N SER A 514 45.72 2.24 2.58
CA SER A 514 45.21 3.27 1.69
C SER A 514 44.73 4.49 2.47
N GLY A 515 45.23 5.68 2.10
CA GLY A 515 44.76 6.97 2.65
C GLY A 515 43.41 7.44 2.12
N ALA A 516 42.77 6.69 1.20
CA ALA A 516 41.57 7.13 0.50
C ALA A 516 40.36 7.31 1.44
N LYS A 517 39.59 8.40 1.21
CA LYS A 517 38.37 8.66 1.97
C LYS A 517 37.23 7.76 1.48
N ARG A 518 36.92 6.71 2.23
CA ARG A 518 35.80 5.81 1.93
C ARG A 518 34.47 6.30 2.51
N ARG A 519 33.37 6.04 1.81
CA ARG A 519 32.00 6.35 2.23
C ARG A 519 31.16 5.09 2.43
N TRP A 520 30.05 5.20 3.16
CA TRP A 520 29.21 4.06 3.54
C TRP A 520 28.68 3.27 2.35
N TRP A 521 28.39 3.92 1.22
CA TRP A 521 27.91 3.25 0.01
C TRP A 521 28.85 2.15 -0.50
N GLU A 522 30.18 2.31 -0.29
CA GLU A 522 31.20 1.35 -0.72
C GLU A 522 31.16 0.02 0.04
N ALA A 523 30.42 -0.06 1.16
CA ALA A 523 30.24 -1.31 1.90
C ALA A 523 29.30 -2.30 1.18
N GLY A 524 28.34 -1.76 0.42
CA GLY A 524 27.34 -2.53 -0.31
C GLY A 524 27.87 -3.07 -1.63
N ALA A 525 27.37 -4.23 -2.04
CA ALA A 525 27.65 -4.75 -3.37
C ALA A 525 26.87 -3.95 -4.44
N VAL A 526 27.45 -3.82 -5.64
CA VAL A 526 26.81 -3.07 -6.74
C VAL A 526 25.48 -3.70 -7.13
N GLU A 527 25.36 -5.04 -7.10
CA GLU A 527 24.10 -5.71 -7.43
C GLU A 527 22.99 -5.40 -6.41
N GLN A 528 23.34 -5.25 -5.13
CA GLN A 528 22.38 -4.86 -4.07
C GLN A 528 21.89 -3.43 -4.27
N TRP A 529 22.80 -2.51 -4.61
CA TRP A 529 22.45 -1.14 -4.95
C TRP A 529 21.56 -1.06 -6.18
N LEU A 530 21.95 -1.73 -7.27
CA LEU A 530 21.17 -1.78 -8.50
C LEU A 530 19.77 -2.36 -8.24
N ALA A 531 19.66 -3.50 -7.57
CA ALA A 531 18.36 -4.09 -7.25
C ALA A 531 17.49 -3.16 -6.38
N THR A 532 18.06 -2.52 -5.36
CA THR A 532 17.33 -1.60 -4.49
C THR A 532 16.85 -0.37 -5.27
N LEU A 533 17.73 0.27 -6.04
CA LEU A 533 17.41 1.50 -6.76
C LEU A 533 16.46 1.23 -7.93
N VAL A 534 16.70 0.19 -8.74
CA VAL A 534 15.81 -0.18 -9.86
C VAL A 534 14.42 -0.49 -9.36
N LEU A 535 14.27 -1.26 -8.28
CA LEU A 535 12.95 -1.59 -7.75
C LEU A 535 12.27 -0.37 -7.13
N SER A 536 13.00 0.44 -6.35
CA SER A 536 12.42 1.62 -5.68
C SER A 536 12.03 2.71 -6.69
N PHE A 537 12.93 3.08 -7.60
CA PHE A 537 12.61 4.02 -8.67
C PHE A 537 11.58 3.45 -9.65
N GLY A 538 11.62 2.15 -9.96
CA GLY A 538 10.61 1.50 -10.79
C GLY A 538 9.20 1.62 -10.19
N CYS A 539 9.04 1.32 -8.90
CA CYS A 539 7.75 1.48 -8.21
C CYS A 539 7.29 2.95 -8.21
N LEU A 540 8.19 3.89 -7.94
CA LEU A 540 7.87 5.32 -7.95
C LEU A 540 7.50 5.83 -9.34
N SER A 541 8.21 5.40 -10.38
CA SER A 541 7.94 5.78 -11.77
C SER A 541 6.60 5.24 -12.23
N VAL A 542 6.27 3.98 -11.91
CA VAL A 542 4.96 3.40 -12.20
C VAL A 542 3.86 4.14 -11.45
N ALA A 543 4.05 4.42 -10.15
CA ALA A 543 3.08 5.18 -9.36
C ALA A 543 2.86 6.61 -9.91
N ALA A 544 3.94 7.30 -10.29
CA ALA A 544 3.88 8.64 -10.87
C ALA A 544 3.23 8.63 -12.25
N PHE A 545 3.53 7.63 -13.08
CA PHE A 545 2.90 7.44 -14.38
C PHE A 545 1.39 7.19 -14.24
N LEU A 546 0.99 6.27 -13.36
CA LEU A 546 -0.42 5.96 -13.10
C LEU A 546 -1.17 7.18 -12.54
N LEU A 547 -0.55 7.93 -11.63
CA LEU A 547 -1.10 9.18 -11.11
C LEU A 547 -1.26 10.21 -12.24
N HIS A 548 -0.24 10.40 -13.08
CA HIS A 548 -0.29 11.34 -14.19
C HIS A 548 -1.40 10.97 -15.19
N TRP A 549 -1.47 9.69 -15.56
CA TRP A 549 -2.49 9.17 -16.46
C TRP A 549 -3.90 9.33 -15.86
N GLY A 550 -4.07 8.97 -14.59
CA GLY A 550 -5.35 9.11 -13.89
C GLY A 550 -5.79 10.57 -13.78
N LEU A 551 -4.86 11.51 -13.56
CA LEU A 551 -5.16 12.95 -13.52
C LEU A 551 -5.54 13.55 -14.88
N GLN A 552 -5.27 12.84 -15.98
CA GLN A 552 -5.72 13.22 -17.33
C GLN A 552 -7.10 12.67 -17.69
N ASP A 553 -7.72 11.87 -16.81
CA ASP A 553 -9.07 11.38 -17.02
C ASP A 553 -10.06 12.55 -17.05
N THR A 554 -10.78 12.68 -18.16
CA THR A 554 -11.72 13.78 -18.39
C THR A 554 -12.83 13.80 -17.35
N ARG A 555 -13.19 12.64 -16.77
CA ARG A 555 -14.20 12.51 -15.72
C ARG A 555 -13.84 13.27 -14.44
N LEU A 556 -12.55 13.53 -14.18
CA LEU A 556 -12.13 14.33 -13.02
C LEU A 556 -12.43 15.81 -13.21
N ALA A 557 -12.49 16.29 -14.46
CA ALA A 557 -12.84 17.68 -14.74
C ALA A 557 -14.17 18.01 -14.08
N ASP A 558 -15.13 17.10 -14.17
CA ASP A 558 -16.53 17.28 -13.80
C ASP A 558 -16.79 17.38 -12.30
N MET A 559 -15.85 16.99 -11.44
CA MET A 559 -15.94 17.22 -9.99
C MET A 559 -15.20 18.48 -9.50
N GLY A 560 -14.62 19.29 -10.40
CA GLY A 560 -13.79 20.44 -10.02
C GLY A 560 -12.32 20.31 -10.39
N GLY A 561 -11.97 19.30 -11.19
CA GLY A 561 -10.64 19.12 -11.75
C GLY A 561 -9.58 18.67 -10.74
N THR A 562 -8.32 18.97 -11.06
CA THR A 562 -7.14 18.41 -10.37
C THR A 562 -6.53 19.33 -9.31
N SER A 563 -7.30 20.32 -8.83
CA SER A 563 -6.85 21.21 -7.76
C SER A 563 -6.64 20.43 -6.45
N MET A 564 -5.64 20.80 -5.63
CA MET A 564 -5.31 20.01 -4.43
C MET A 564 -6.47 19.92 -3.43
N SER A 565 -7.28 20.97 -3.30
CA SER A 565 -8.50 20.93 -2.47
C SER A 565 -9.53 19.96 -3.03
N THR A 566 -9.70 19.89 -4.35
CA THR A 566 -10.60 18.93 -5.01
C THR A 566 -10.09 17.50 -4.84
N LEU A 567 -8.78 17.27 -5.01
CA LEU A 567 -8.19 15.94 -4.83
C LEU A 567 -8.45 15.39 -3.42
N TRP A 568 -8.40 16.25 -2.40
CA TRP A 568 -8.73 15.88 -1.03
C TRP A 568 -10.19 15.48 -0.84
N GLN A 569 -11.12 16.11 -1.58
CA GLN A 569 -12.55 15.81 -1.52
C GLN A 569 -12.88 14.41 -2.07
N TYR A 570 -12.08 13.87 -3.01
CA TYR A 570 -12.21 12.48 -3.46
C TYR A 570 -11.97 11.45 -2.34
N GLY A 571 -11.35 11.87 -1.24
CA GLY A 571 -11.11 11.03 -0.09
C GLY A 571 -9.94 10.06 -0.26
N LEU A 572 -9.40 9.64 0.87
CA LEU A 572 -8.36 8.62 0.95
C LEU A 572 -9.05 7.26 1.01
N GLY A 573 -8.85 6.43 -0.03
CA GLY A 573 -9.45 5.09 -0.11
C GLY A 573 -10.98 5.06 -0.19
N SER A 574 -11.61 6.12 -0.69
CA SER A 574 -13.07 6.19 -0.87
C SER A 574 -13.44 5.94 -2.34
N ALA A 575 -14.48 5.14 -2.57
CA ALA A 575 -14.96 4.87 -3.91
C ALA A 575 -15.76 6.07 -4.43
N THR A 576 -15.47 6.50 -5.66
CA THR A 576 -16.28 7.47 -6.40
C THR A 576 -16.44 6.99 -7.85
N PRO A 577 -17.52 7.31 -8.56
CA PRO A 577 -17.72 6.96 -9.97
C PRO A 577 -16.56 7.44 -10.87
N TYR A 578 -15.91 8.53 -10.48
CA TYR A 578 -14.81 9.17 -11.21
C TYR A 578 -13.46 8.48 -10.98
N THR A 579 -13.32 7.77 -9.86
CA THR A 579 -12.09 7.07 -9.48
C THR A 579 -12.20 5.54 -9.56
N ILE A 580 -13.28 5.02 -10.14
CA ILE A 580 -13.43 3.60 -10.45
C ILE A 580 -12.83 3.27 -11.84
N ILE A 581 -12.15 2.11 -11.90
CA ILE A 581 -11.50 1.56 -13.10
C ILE A 581 -12.46 0.58 -13.79
N TYR A 582 -13.33 1.09 -14.65
CA TYR A 582 -14.35 0.29 -15.34
C TYR A 582 -13.83 -0.56 -16.51
N ARG A 583 -12.72 -0.15 -17.15
CA ARG A 583 -12.17 -0.79 -18.36
C ARG A 583 -11.51 -2.16 -18.11
N VAL A 584 -11.47 -2.62 -16.86
CA VAL A 584 -10.92 -3.92 -16.48
C VAL A 584 -12.08 -4.80 -16.02
N GLN A 585 -12.86 -5.33 -16.98
CA GLN A 585 -13.81 -6.40 -16.68
C GLN A 585 -13.02 -7.63 -16.24
N SER A 586 -12.96 -7.87 -14.94
CA SER A 586 -12.27 -9.01 -14.37
C SER A 586 -13.07 -9.64 -13.23
N SER A 587 -12.79 -10.91 -12.95
CA SER A 587 -13.40 -11.61 -11.82
C SER A 587 -13.01 -10.96 -10.50
N LEU A 588 -13.73 -11.29 -9.41
CA LEU A 588 -13.32 -10.92 -8.04
C LEU A 588 -11.83 -11.21 -7.79
N LEU A 589 -11.37 -12.39 -8.21
CA LEU A 589 -9.97 -12.79 -8.08
C LEU A 589 -9.04 -11.85 -8.88
N GLY A 590 -9.39 -11.49 -10.11
CA GLY A 590 -8.61 -10.59 -10.96
C GLY A 590 -8.42 -9.21 -10.32
N ASN A 591 -9.52 -8.59 -9.88
CA ASN A 591 -9.48 -7.28 -9.23
C ASN A 591 -8.71 -7.32 -7.90
N VAL A 592 -8.89 -8.36 -7.09
CA VAL A 592 -8.17 -8.54 -5.83
C VAL A 592 -6.66 -8.69 -6.05
N LEU A 593 -6.25 -9.48 -7.03
CA LEU A 593 -4.83 -9.63 -7.36
C LEU A 593 -4.23 -8.32 -7.89
N LEU A 594 -4.98 -7.60 -8.72
CA LEU A 594 -4.54 -6.29 -9.24
C LEU A 594 -4.35 -5.26 -8.12
N ALA A 595 -5.33 -5.15 -7.21
CA ALA A 595 -5.27 -4.22 -6.08
C ALA A 595 -4.17 -4.57 -5.06
N ASN A 596 -3.72 -5.82 -4.98
CA ASN A 596 -2.72 -6.29 -4.03
C ASN A 596 -1.30 -6.48 -4.60
N LEU A 597 -1.14 -6.41 -5.93
CA LEU A 597 0.16 -6.56 -6.60
C LEU A 597 1.18 -5.48 -6.15
N PRO A 598 0.83 -4.19 -6.02
CA PRO A 598 1.76 -3.18 -5.55
C PRO A 598 2.37 -3.50 -4.17
N GLN A 599 1.58 -4.06 -3.27
CA GLN A 599 1.99 -4.43 -1.91
C GLN A 599 3.08 -5.51 -1.96
N LEU A 600 3.00 -6.47 -2.90
CA LEU A 600 4.06 -7.45 -3.11
C LEU A 600 5.39 -6.79 -3.53
N LEU A 601 5.32 -5.81 -4.45
CA LEU A 601 6.50 -5.07 -4.92
C LEU A 601 7.13 -4.24 -3.78
N ILE A 602 6.31 -3.60 -2.93
CA ILE A 602 6.80 -2.88 -1.75
C ILE A 602 7.49 -3.83 -0.77
N SER A 603 6.94 -5.02 -0.50
CA SER A 603 7.60 -6.02 0.36
C SER A 603 8.95 -6.48 -0.20
N LEU A 604 9.03 -6.67 -1.52
CA LEU A 604 10.29 -7.00 -2.17
C LEU A 604 11.30 -5.85 -2.06
N SER A 605 10.84 -4.60 -2.18
CA SER A 605 11.70 -3.42 -2.00
C SER A 605 12.23 -3.33 -0.57
N TYR A 606 11.42 -3.65 0.44
CA TYR A 606 11.84 -3.71 1.84
C TYR A 606 13.00 -4.69 2.03
N TYR A 607 12.93 -5.87 1.41
CA TYR A 607 13.99 -6.87 1.53
C TYR A 607 15.35 -6.31 1.05
N PHE A 608 15.38 -5.69 -0.13
CA PHE A 608 16.60 -5.12 -0.69
C PHE A 608 17.08 -3.88 0.07
N TYR A 609 16.16 -2.97 0.42
CA TYR A 609 16.46 -1.78 1.22
C TYR A 609 17.04 -2.17 2.58
N ASN A 610 16.41 -3.11 3.28
CA ASN A 610 16.89 -3.61 4.56
C ASN A 610 18.27 -4.28 4.41
N SER A 611 18.50 -5.02 3.32
CA SER A 611 19.79 -5.66 3.04
C SER A 611 20.93 -4.65 2.87
N ILE A 612 20.73 -3.61 2.04
CA ILE A 612 21.78 -2.59 1.80
C ILE A 612 22.02 -1.74 3.05
N LEU A 613 20.95 -1.34 3.75
CA LEU A 613 21.07 -0.56 4.98
C LEU A 613 21.79 -1.35 6.08
N THR A 614 21.48 -2.66 6.22
CA THR A 614 22.18 -3.56 7.15
C THR A 614 23.67 -3.66 6.83
N THR A 615 24.01 -3.77 5.54
CA THR A 615 25.41 -3.84 5.10
C THR A 615 26.19 -2.57 5.46
N MET A 616 25.61 -1.38 5.20
CA MET A 616 26.23 -0.10 5.55
C MET A 616 26.42 0.07 7.06
N ILE A 617 25.39 -0.27 7.85
CA ILE A 617 25.44 -0.13 9.30
C ILE A 617 26.44 -1.11 9.93
N MET A 618 26.49 -2.34 9.42
CA MET A 618 27.47 -3.34 9.86
C MET A 618 28.91 -2.88 9.57
N ALA A 619 29.16 -2.32 8.38
CA ALA A 619 30.46 -1.76 8.06
C ALA A 619 30.80 -0.54 8.95
N SER A 620 29.83 0.31 9.26
CA SER A 620 30.02 1.40 10.21
C SER A 620 30.31 0.90 11.63
N GLU A 621 29.73 -0.22 12.04
CA GLU A 621 30.03 -0.83 13.34
C GLU A 621 31.46 -1.38 13.36
N TYR A 622 31.88 -2.07 12.29
CA TYR A 622 33.25 -2.54 12.09
C TYR A 622 34.28 -1.39 12.16
N ASP A 623 34.06 -0.30 11.42
CA ASP A 623 34.86 0.93 11.47
C ASP A 623 34.93 1.54 12.88
N SER A 624 33.87 1.35 13.68
CA SER A 624 33.80 1.92 15.01
C SER A 624 34.71 1.23 16.04
N TYR A 625 35.21 0.03 15.73
CA TYR A 625 36.18 -0.69 16.55
C TYR A 625 37.63 -0.37 16.17
N ALA A 626 37.89 0.52 15.21
CA ALA A 626 39.24 0.92 14.82
C ALA A 626 39.67 2.25 15.44
N VAL A 627 40.99 2.46 15.54
CA VAL A 627 41.58 3.74 15.93
C VAL A 627 41.06 4.87 15.03
N ARG A 628 40.52 5.93 15.64
CA ARG A 628 39.93 7.07 14.93
C ARG A 628 41.00 8.07 14.50
N GLY A 629 40.75 8.72 13.36
CA GLY A 629 41.24 10.07 13.05
C GLY A 629 42.12 10.17 11.81
N ARG A 630 41.84 11.26 11.07
CA ARG A 630 42.51 11.75 9.86
C ARG A 630 42.92 13.23 10.04
N ARG A 631 42.88 13.75 11.28
CA ARG A 631 43.38 15.08 11.66
C ARG A 631 44.71 14.88 12.37
N GLU A 632 45.73 15.63 11.95
CA GLU A 632 46.87 15.96 12.81
C GLU A 632 46.30 16.47 14.13
N ALA A 633 46.75 15.86 15.23
CA ALA A 633 46.30 16.25 16.55
C ALA A 633 46.74 17.69 16.82
N SER A 634 45.79 18.57 17.12
CA SER A 634 46.09 19.73 17.95
C SER A 634 46.04 19.26 19.39
N ILE A 635 47.23 19.09 20.00
CA ILE A 635 47.58 19.21 21.43
C ILE A 635 46.82 18.35 22.47
N ALA A 636 45.68 17.73 22.17
CA ALA A 636 44.92 16.88 23.10
C ALA A 636 45.51 15.45 23.25
N GLU A 637 46.74 15.23 22.80
CA GLU A 637 47.41 13.93 22.65
C GLU A 637 48.36 13.65 23.84
N ILE A 638 47.84 13.70 25.06
CA ILE A 638 48.58 13.32 26.29
C ILE A 638 48.01 12.03 26.92
N LEU A 639 46.90 11.48 26.43
CA LEU A 639 46.43 10.15 26.83
C LEU A 639 46.61 9.12 25.70
N PRO A 640 47.45 8.08 25.86
CA PRO A 640 47.77 7.11 24.81
C PRO A 640 46.68 6.05 24.60
N THR A 641 45.56 6.13 25.31
CA THR A 641 44.52 5.09 25.33
C THR A 641 43.35 5.45 24.43
N PHE A 642 43.37 4.95 23.20
CA PHE A 642 42.19 4.95 22.34
C PHE A 642 41.03 4.18 23.00
N PRO A 643 39.78 4.68 22.91
CA PRO A 643 38.65 4.07 23.59
C PRO A 643 38.28 2.71 22.98
N LYS A 644 38.52 1.64 23.76
CA LYS A 644 38.14 0.25 23.44
C LYS A 644 36.64 0.02 23.60
N LYS A 645 36.07 -0.96 22.90
CA LYS A 645 34.64 -1.28 22.97
C LYS A 645 34.40 -2.78 23.05
N GLY A 646 33.44 -3.19 23.89
CA GLY A 646 32.97 -4.57 23.90
C GLY A 646 32.24 -4.94 22.62
N LEU A 647 32.45 -6.16 22.13
CA LEU A 647 31.82 -6.69 20.93
C LEU A 647 30.32 -6.88 21.12
N ARG A 648 29.54 -6.55 20.09
CA ARG A 648 28.09 -6.82 20.07
C ARG A 648 27.84 -8.21 19.50
N VAL A 649 27.33 -9.13 20.32
CA VAL A 649 27.15 -10.55 19.97
C VAL A 649 25.69 -10.97 20.11
N SER A 650 25.27 -11.93 19.29
CA SER A 650 23.93 -12.52 19.29
C SER A 650 23.78 -13.68 20.28
N SER A 651 24.89 -14.23 20.76
CA SER A 651 24.93 -15.30 21.78
C SER A 651 24.92 -14.75 23.21
N ASP A 652 24.86 -15.65 24.20
CA ASP A 652 24.92 -15.29 25.62
C ASP A 652 26.14 -14.42 25.91
N ARG A 653 25.86 -13.18 26.34
CA ARG A 653 26.87 -12.17 26.68
C ARG A 653 27.82 -12.68 27.76
N ARG A 654 29.13 -12.53 27.52
CA ARG A 654 30.20 -12.84 28.48
C ARG A 654 31.18 -11.67 28.57
N GLY A 655 31.73 -11.43 29.76
CA GLY A 655 32.67 -10.32 29.99
C GLY A 655 32.09 -8.95 29.62
N ALA A 656 32.82 -8.16 28.84
CA ALA A 656 32.45 -6.82 28.38
C ALA A 656 31.57 -6.82 27.12
N GLN A 657 31.17 -7.99 26.60
CA GLN A 657 30.32 -8.09 25.41
C GLN A 657 28.93 -7.46 25.63
N ARG A 658 28.39 -6.91 24.54
CA ARG A 658 27.10 -6.22 24.52
C ARG A 658 26.06 -7.08 23.78
N SER A 659 24.80 -7.01 24.23
CA SER A 659 23.71 -7.75 23.60
C SER A 659 23.40 -7.24 22.19
N PHE A 660 23.10 -8.15 21.29
CA PHE A 660 22.52 -7.88 19.99
C PHE A 660 21.10 -7.29 20.07
N TYR A 661 20.69 -6.61 19.00
CA TYR A 661 19.31 -6.14 18.85
C TYR A 661 18.48 -7.27 18.23
N PHE A 662 17.27 -7.49 18.73
CA PHE A 662 16.38 -8.53 18.18
C PHE A 662 16.15 -8.36 16.66
N LEU A 663 16.09 -7.12 16.17
CA LEU A 663 16.15 -6.77 14.75
C LEU A 663 17.64 -6.58 14.41
N SER A 664 18.16 -7.20 13.36
CA SER A 664 19.60 -7.16 13.02
C SER A 664 20.23 -5.76 12.97
N LEU A 665 19.41 -4.75 12.73
CA LEU A 665 19.69 -3.32 12.82
C LEU A 665 19.43 -2.72 14.21
N PRO A 666 20.23 -1.74 14.65
CA PRO A 666 19.91 -0.93 15.83
C PRO A 666 18.50 -0.31 15.76
N TYR A 667 17.79 -0.28 16.90
CA TYR A 667 16.39 0.21 16.96
C TYR A 667 16.18 1.61 16.37
N ARG A 668 17.19 2.49 16.47
CA ARG A 668 17.18 3.83 15.86
C ARG A 668 17.08 3.84 14.32
N TYR A 669 17.34 2.71 13.67
CA TYR A 669 17.18 2.53 12.22
C TYR A 669 16.07 1.55 11.89
N SER A 670 15.96 0.45 12.65
CA SER A 670 14.97 -0.59 12.36
C SER A 670 13.54 -0.12 12.62
N LEU A 671 13.29 0.62 13.71
CA LEU A 671 11.93 1.10 14.03
C LEU A 671 11.44 2.14 13.03
N PRO A 672 12.20 3.19 12.68
CA PRO A 672 11.78 4.12 11.63
C PRO A 672 11.61 3.42 10.27
N LEU A 673 12.47 2.47 9.93
CA LEU A 673 12.35 1.72 8.69
C LEU A 673 11.05 0.90 8.63
N MET A 674 10.77 0.13 9.69
CA MET A 674 9.54 -0.66 9.77
C MET A 674 8.31 0.23 9.73
N LEU A 675 8.30 1.33 10.50
CA LEU A 675 7.21 2.28 10.51
C LEU A 675 6.98 2.89 9.12
N ALA A 676 8.03 3.35 8.45
CA ALA A 676 7.95 3.93 7.11
C ALA A 676 7.39 2.92 6.08
N TYR A 677 7.83 1.67 6.13
CA TYR A 677 7.29 0.62 5.27
C TYR A 677 5.85 0.24 5.61
N THR A 678 5.48 0.21 6.90
CA THR A 678 4.08 0.01 7.30
C THR A 678 3.18 1.13 6.78
N ILE A 679 3.61 2.39 6.90
CA ILE A 679 2.90 3.54 6.35
C ILE A 679 2.81 3.42 4.82
N LEU A 680 3.91 3.08 4.14
CA LEU A 680 3.94 2.93 2.68
C LEU A 680 3.01 1.80 2.20
N HIS A 681 3.01 0.65 2.88
CA HIS A 681 2.08 -0.45 2.60
C HIS A 681 0.63 -0.03 2.76
N TRP A 682 0.32 0.70 3.84
CA TRP A 682 -1.02 1.22 4.07
C TRP A 682 -1.41 2.21 2.97
N LEU A 683 -0.58 3.22 2.66
CA LEU A 683 -0.86 4.18 1.60
C LEU A 683 -1.09 3.51 0.25
N VAL A 684 -0.25 2.54 -0.12
CA VAL A 684 -0.38 1.78 -1.36
C VAL A 684 -1.68 0.98 -1.41
N SER A 685 -2.13 0.41 -0.28
CA SER A 685 -3.45 -0.25 -0.20
C SER A 685 -4.62 0.69 -0.37
N GLN A 686 -4.41 2.00 -0.21
CA GLN A 686 -5.41 3.04 -0.45
C GLN A 686 -5.22 3.70 -1.83
N SER A 687 -4.09 3.48 -2.51
CA SER A 687 -3.83 3.98 -3.86
C SER A 687 -4.61 3.23 -4.93
N ILE A 688 -4.66 1.90 -4.82
CA ILE A 688 -5.50 1.02 -5.66
C ILE A 688 -6.15 0.01 -4.73
N PHE A 689 -7.48 -0.06 -4.73
CA PHE A 689 -8.25 -0.91 -3.82
C PHE A 689 -9.43 -1.55 -4.54
N TYR A 690 -9.90 -2.70 -4.06
CA TYR A 690 -11.10 -3.33 -4.59
C TYR A 690 -12.35 -2.57 -4.13
N VAL A 691 -13.29 -2.38 -5.05
CA VAL A 691 -14.57 -1.69 -4.83
C VAL A 691 -15.71 -2.62 -5.22
N ARG A 692 -16.69 -2.71 -4.32
CA ARG A 692 -17.98 -3.34 -4.59
C ARG A 692 -19.10 -2.36 -4.24
N VAL A 693 -19.99 -2.11 -5.20
CA VAL A 693 -21.21 -1.31 -4.97
C VAL A 693 -22.41 -2.15 -5.39
N VAL A 694 -23.36 -2.31 -4.47
CA VAL A 694 -24.62 -3.02 -4.69
C VAL A 694 -25.68 -2.00 -5.10
N MET A 695 -26.28 -2.19 -6.27
CA MET A 695 -27.21 -1.23 -6.85
C MET A 695 -28.67 -1.63 -6.59
N TYR A 696 -29.46 -0.68 -6.08
CA TYR A 696 -30.89 -0.83 -5.88
C TYR A 696 -31.64 0.17 -6.75
N ASN A 697 -32.73 -0.26 -7.36
CA ASN A 697 -33.61 0.65 -8.08
C ASN A 697 -34.50 1.46 -7.11
N SER A 698 -35.33 2.35 -7.65
CA SER A 698 -36.23 3.16 -6.83
C SER A 698 -37.31 2.35 -6.10
N ASN A 699 -37.51 1.06 -6.44
CA ASN A 699 -38.37 0.15 -5.69
C ASN A 699 -37.69 -0.51 -4.48
N MET A 700 -36.38 -0.28 -4.30
CA MET A 700 -35.50 -0.99 -3.38
C MET A 700 -35.30 -2.46 -3.74
N GLU A 701 -35.41 -2.79 -5.03
CA GLU A 701 -35.09 -4.12 -5.54
C GLU A 701 -33.63 -4.14 -6.00
N HIS A 702 -32.90 -5.20 -5.64
CA HIS A 702 -31.50 -5.37 -6.00
C HIS A 702 -31.37 -5.71 -7.49
N GLU A 703 -30.63 -4.89 -8.22
CA GLU A 703 -30.36 -5.10 -9.65
C GLU A 703 -28.91 -5.53 -9.90
N SER A 704 -28.66 -6.83 -9.73
CA SER A 704 -27.30 -7.40 -9.82
C SER A 704 -26.58 -7.15 -11.16
N ARG A 705 -27.31 -6.84 -12.23
CA ARG A 705 -26.75 -6.49 -13.54
C ARG A 705 -25.88 -5.22 -13.49
N TYR A 706 -26.21 -4.30 -12.58
CA TYR A 706 -25.55 -3.00 -12.45
C TYR A 706 -24.59 -2.94 -11.25
N ASP A 707 -24.45 -4.02 -10.49
CA ASP A 707 -23.49 -4.10 -9.39
C ASP A 707 -22.05 -3.83 -9.89
N VAL A 708 -21.39 -2.87 -9.25
CA VAL A 708 -20.01 -2.51 -9.62
C VAL A 708 -19.05 -3.45 -8.90
N ASN A 709 -18.23 -4.15 -9.68
CA ASN A 709 -17.15 -5.01 -9.19
C ASN A 709 -15.83 -4.65 -9.89
N ALA A 710 -15.07 -3.74 -9.30
CA ALA A 710 -13.92 -3.13 -9.96
C ALA A 710 -12.80 -2.77 -8.97
N CYS A 711 -11.72 -2.20 -9.48
CA CYS A 711 -10.74 -1.49 -8.66
C CYS A 711 -11.05 0.01 -8.65
N GLY A 712 -10.93 0.66 -7.50
CA GLY A 712 -10.85 2.10 -7.36
C GLY A 712 -9.42 2.56 -7.20
N TRP A 713 -9.16 3.84 -7.46
CA TRP A 713 -7.87 4.48 -7.19
C TRP A 713 -8.03 5.79 -6.41
N SER A 714 -6.97 6.24 -5.71
CA SER A 714 -6.99 7.52 -4.96
C SER A 714 -5.77 8.38 -5.31
N PRO A 715 -5.96 9.58 -5.91
CA PRO A 715 -4.87 10.50 -6.23
C PRO A 715 -4.06 10.90 -5.00
N VAL A 716 -4.74 11.19 -3.90
CA VAL A 716 -4.11 11.63 -2.64
C VAL A 716 -3.25 10.54 -2.04
N ALA A 717 -3.72 9.29 -2.04
CA ALA A 717 -2.92 8.16 -1.57
C ALA A 717 -1.67 7.95 -2.41
N PHE A 718 -1.76 8.08 -3.75
CA PHE A 718 -0.59 8.03 -4.63
C PHE A 718 0.41 9.16 -4.32
N ILE A 719 -0.05 10.40 -4.15
CA ILE A 719 0.82 11.54 -3.82
C ILE A 719 1.60 11.26 -2.53
N PHE A 720 0.92 10.84 -1.46
CA PHE A 720 1.59 10.53 -0.20
C PHE A 720 2.53 9.31 -0.32
N ALA A 721 2.14 8.27 -1.05
CA ALA A 721 3.00 7.11 -1.29
C ALA A 721 4.29 7.51 -2.03
N ILE A 722 4.19 8.37 -3.05
CA ILE A 722 5.33 8.90 -3.80
C ILE A 722 6.23 9.75 -2.90
N ILE A 723 5.66 10.64 -2.07
CA ILE A 723 6.41 11.48 -1.13
C ILE A 723 7.17 10.61 -0.12
N VAL A 724 6.48 9.67 0.54
CA VAL A 724 7.09 8.78 1.54
C VAL A 724 8.18 7.92 0.90
N GLY A 725 7.90 7.28 -0.24
CA GLY A 725 8.88 6.46 -0.97
C GLY A 725 10.10 7.28 -1.44
N GLY A 726 9.88 8.49 -1.96
CA GLY A 726 10.94 9.41 -2.36
C GLY A 726 11.83 9.84 -1.19
N LEU A 727 11.22 10.21 -0.05
CA LEU A 727 11.95 10.54 1.18
C LEU A 727 12.80 9.36 1.68
N MET A 728 12.28 8.13 1.59
CA MET A 728 13.05 6.94 1.96
C MET A 728 14.30 6.75 1.09
N ILE A 729 14.21 6.99 -0.23
CA ILE A 729 15.38 6.97 -1.11
C ILE A 729 16.38 8.06 -0.73
N LEU A 730 15.91 9.30 -0.48
CA LEU A 730 16.78 10.41 -0.08
C LEU A 730 17.51 10.12 1.24
N VAL A 731 16.82 9.54 2.22
CA VAL A 731 17.43 9.13 3.49
C VAL A 731 18.48 8.04 3.25
N LEU A 732 18.19 7.05 2.41
CA LEU A 732 19.15 5.99 2.09
C LEU A 732 20.42 6.56 1.44
N LEU A 733 20.26 7.41 0.41
CA LEU A 733 21.38 8.06 -0.28
C LEU A 733 22.16 8.98 0.67
N GLY A 734 21.47 9.76 1.51
CA GLY A 734 22.11 10.62 2.51
C GLY A 734 22.94 9.84 3.54
N LEU A 735 22.46 8.67 3.98
CA LEU A 735 23.25 7.75 4.80
C LEU A 735 24.44 7.17 4.04
N ALA A 736 24.27 6.83 2.75
CA ALA A 736 25.28 6.26 1.89
C ALA A 736 26.48 7.21 1.67
N LEU A 737 26.25 8.53 1.69
CA LEU A 737 27.28 9.55 1.54
C LEU A 737 28.14 9.76 2.81
N ARG A 738 27.75 9.19 3.96
CA ARG A 738 28.51 9.37 5.21
C ARG A 738 29.92 8.80 5.10
N PRO A 739 30.97 9.53 5.53
CA PRO A 739 32.34 9.03 5.50
C PRO A 739 32.61 8.06 6.66
N PHE A 740 33.47 7.07 6.41
CA PHE A 740 34.09 6.27 7.47
C PHE A 740 35.14 7.09 8.23
N ARG A 741 35.38 6.74 9.50
CA ARG A 741 36.20 7.55 10.43
C ARG A 741 37.59 6.98 10.71
N SER A 742 37.88 5.77 10.25
CA SER A 742 39.18 5.11 10.41
C SER A 742 39.79 4.71 9.06
N PHE A 743 41.00 4.12 9.12
CA PHE A 743 41.70 3.53 7.97
C PHE A 743 41.56 2.01 7.90
N ILE A 744 40.72 1.41 8.75
CA ILE A 744 40.54 -0.05 8.72
C ILE A 744 40.07 -0.48 7.32
N PRO A 745 40.69 -1.52 6.73
CA PRO A 745 40.24 -2.04 5.47
C PRO A 745 38.78 -2.47 5.54
N LEU A 746 38.01 -2.15 4.49
CA LEU A 746 36.59 -2.45 4.44
C LEU A 746 36.38 -3.96 4.24
N ALA A 747 36.17 -4.68 5.34
CA ALA A 747 35.84 -6.10 5.32
C ALA A 747 34.41 -6.37 4.83
N GLY A 748 33.49 -5.41 5.03
CA GLY A 748 32.07 -5.57 4.69
C GLY A 748 31.49 -6.82 5.34
N SER A 749 30.80 -7.65 4.56
CA SER A 749 30.28 -8.95 5.00
C SER A 749 31.27 -10.11 4.85
N CYS A 750 32.47 -9.90 4.31
CA CYS A 750 33.37 -11.00 3.93
C CYS A 750 34.02 -11.66 5.17
N SER A 751 33.68 -12.92 5.46
CA SER A 751 34.29 -13.67 6.57
C SER A 751 35.80 -13.78 6.50
N MET A 752 36.41 -13.94 5.32
CA MET A 752 37.88 -13.97 5.20
C MET A 752 38.52 -12.62 5.56
N ALA A 753 37.93 -11.51 5.12
CA ALA A 753 38.47 -10.18 5.44
C ALA A 753 38.30 -9.85 6.93
N ILE A 754 37.17 -10.23 7.55
CA ILE A 754 36.96 -10.08 9.00
C ILE A 754 37.95 -10.94 9.77
N SER A 755 38.13 -12.20 9.36
CA SER A 755 39.06 -13.16 9.96
C SER A 755 40.50 -12.68 9.90
N ALA A 756 40.92 -12.10 8.78
CA ALA A 756 42.28 -11.63 8.59
C ALA A 756 42.66 -10.50 9.57
N ALA A 757 41.68 -9.72 10.04
CA ALA A 757 41.89 -8.70 11.05
C ALA A 757 41.95 -9.23 12.50
N CYS A 758 41.69 -10.53 12.73
CA CYS A 758 41.50 -11.13 14.06
C CYS A 758 42.61 -12.16 14.40
N HIS A 759 43.85 -11.69 14.47
CA HIS A 759 45.05 -12.44 14.90
C HIS A 759 45.71 -11.68 16.07
N PRO A 760 45.13 -11.71 17.28
CA PRO A 760 45.66 -10.97 18.42
C PRO A 760 47.03 -11.53 18.85
N PRO A 761 47.81 -10.80 19.67
CA PRO A 761 49.01 -11.34 20.30
C PRO A 761 48.68 -12.62 21.08
N THR A 762 49.62 -13.56 21.13
CA THR A 762 49.43 -14.85 21.83
C THR A 762 49.15 -14.68 23.33
N GLU A 763 49.57 -13.57 23.92
CA GLU A 763 49.33 -13.19 25.32
C GLU A 763 47.89 -12.70 25.58
N ASP A 764 47.14 -12.29 24.55
CA ASP A 764 45.79 -11.73 24.67
C ASP A 764 44.70 -12.81 24.55
N VAL A 765 44.76 -13.79 25.45
CA VAL A 765 43.94 -15.02 25.41
C VAL A 765 42.43 -14.74 25.49
N ASP A 766 42.02 -13.71 26.24
CA ASP A 766 40.61 -13.33 26.46
C ASP A 766 40.17 -12.12 25.62
N ALA A 767 40.85 -11.81 24.52
CA ALA A 767 40.54 -10.68 23.63
C ALA A 767 39.04 -10.62 23.27
N ALA A 768 38.44 -11.78 22.98
CA ALA A 768 37.04 -11.89 22.59
C ALA A 768 36.03 -11.47 23.67
N LEU A 769 36.43 -11.50 24.96
CA LEU A 769 35.59 -11.18 26.12
C LEU A 769 35.82 -9.77 26.65
N ASN A 770 36.97 -9.17 26.32
CA ASN A 770 37.37 -7.85 26.77
C ASN A 770 36.96 -6.74 25.78
N PRO A 771 37.01 -5.46 26.19
CA PRO A 771 36.89 -4.35 25.24
C PRO A 771 38.04 -4.38 24.24
N VAL A 772 37.72 -4.40 22.94
CA VAL A 772 38.71 -4.48 21.85
C VAL A 772 38.83 -3.20 21.05
N ILE A 773 39.96 -3.07 20.36
CA ILE A 773 40.22 -2.07 19.34
C ILE A 773 41.12 -2.66 18.24
N TRP A 774 40.97 -2.19 17.01
CA TRP A 774 41.85 -2.53 15.88
C TRP A 774 42.85 -1.41 15.62
N GLY A 775 44.12 -1.79 15.53
CA GLY A 775 45.24 -0.91 15.21
C GLY A 775 46.55 -1.69 15.12
N GLU A 776 47.66 -0.97 15.03
CA GLU A 776 49.00 -1.56 15.03
C GLU A 776 49.37 -1.96 16.47
N ILE A 777 49.87 -3.18 16.62
CA ILE A 777 50.31 -3.71 17.92
C ILE A 777 51.78 -3.32 18.09
N GLY A 778 52.10 -2.54 19.12
CA GLY A 778 53.48 -2.11 19.41
C GLY A 778 54.21 -3.01 20.41
N GLU A 779 55.54 -3.07 20.33
CA GLU A 779 56.46 -3.85 21.20
C GLU A 779 56.38 -3.54 22.72
N LEU A 780 55.65 -2.50 23.13
CA LEU A 780 55.72 -1.91 24.48
C LEU A 780 55.07 -2.74 25.61
N THR A 781 54.57 -3.95 25.36
CA THR A 781 54.01 -4.82 26.41
C THR A 781 54.98 -5.90 26.91
N SER A 782 55.93 -6.38 26.12
CA SER A 782 56.82 -7.46 26.54
C SER A 782 57.95 -6.99 27.48
N SER A 783 58.36 -5.72 27.40
CA SER A 783 59.43 -5.17 28.27
C SER A 783 58.95 -4.73 29.66
N LYS A 784 57.64 -4.56 29.87
CA LYS A 784 57.07 -4.15 31.18
C LYS A 784 56.57 -5.30 32.06
N LEU A 785 56.46 -6.52 31.54
CA LEU A 785 56.18 -7.70 32.37
C LEU A 785 57.44 -8.36 32.94
N GLN A 786 58.63 -8.10 32.39
CA GLN A 786 59.88 -8.65 32.95
C GLN A 786 60.48 -7.82 34.10
N SER A 787 60.00 -6.60 34.37
CA SER A 787 60.57 -5.75 35.42
C SER A 787 59.79 -5.71 36.74
N THR A 788 58.77 -6.57 36.92
CA THR A 788 57.97 -6.62 38.18
C THR A 788 57.93 -7.97 38.88
N SER A 789 58.82 -8.90 38.52
CA SER A 789 59.04 -10.16 39.28
C SER A 789 60.45 -10.22 39.87
N SER A 790 60.80 -9.27 40.74
CA SER A 790 61.93 -9.41 41.66
C SER A 790 61.64 -8.72 42.98
N THR A 791 60.72 -9.30 43.78
CA THR A 791 60.77 -9.10 45.23
C THR A 791 60.30 -10.35 45.95
N LEU A 792 61.28 -10.99 46.58
CA LEU A 792 61.25 -12.05 47.59
C LEU A 792 59.89 -12.41 48.20
N VAL A 793 59.52 -13.69 48.10
CA VAL A 793 59.10 -14.50 49.26
C VAL A 793 59.64 -15.93 49.05
N THR A 794 60.63 -16.31 49.86
CA THR A 794 61.01 -17.71 50.09
C THR A 794 59.90 -18.42 50.87
N PRO A 795 59.67 -19.72 50.59
CA PRO A 795 59.83 -20.67 51.69
C PRO A 795 60.63 -21.92 51.32
N LEU A 796 61.20 -22.47 52.38
CA LEU A 796 62.08 -23.63 52.51
C LEU A 796 61.39 -24.99 52.24
N VAL A 797 62.19 -25.94 51.71
CA VAL A 797 62.14 -27.43 51.88
C VAL A 797 61.07 -28.15 51.04
N ARG A 798 61.32 -29.23 50.27
CA ARG A 798 62.11 -30.46 50.50
C ARG A 798 62.49 -31.16 49.18
N SER A 799 63.61 -31.88 49.23
CA SER A 799 64.25 -32.79 48.25
C SER A 799 63.33 -33.80 47.54
N GLY A 800 63.68 -34.12 46.29
CA GLY A 800 63.27 -35.31 45.54
C GLY A 800 63.83 -35.34 44.12
N ASN A 801 64.82 -36.22 43.87
CA ASN A 801 65.48 -36.49 42.58
C ASN A 801 64.50 -36.95 41.47
N VAL A 802 64.86 -36.77 40.19
CA VAL A 802 65.23 -37.84 39.22
C VAL A 802 65.28 -37.31 37.77
N GLU A 803 66.45 -37.51 37.17
CA GLU A 803 66.84 -37.78 35.78
C GLU A 803 66.58 -36.78 34.62
N GLU A 804 67.70 -36.19 34.22
CA GLU A 804 68.08 -35.78 32.87
C GLU A 804 68.27 -37.02 31.96
N ILE A 805 67.66 -37.03 30.77
CA ILE A 805 68.20 -37.77 29.61
C ILE A 805 68.20 -36.84 28.40
N SER A 806 69.42 -36.56 27.98
CA SER A 806 69.91 -35.82 26.82
C SER A 806 69.49 -36.42 25.47
N LEU A 807 69.39 -35.58 24.43
CA LEU A 807 69.92 -35.92 23.10
C LEU A 807 70.20 -34.67 22.24
N GLU A 808 71.50 -34.36 22.22
CA GLU A 808 72.33 -33.87 21.13
C GLU A 808 71.94 -32.62 20.31
N SER A 809 72.72 -31.59 20.60
CA SER A 809 73.15 -30.51 19.71
C SER A 809 73.81 -31.01 18.43
N LEU A 810 73.49 -30.39 17.31
CA LEU A 810 74.46 -30.17 16.22
C LEU A 810 74.56 -28.67 15.96
N ASP A 811 75.73 -28.15 16.35
CA ASP A 811 76.19 -26.78 16.14
C ASP A 811 76.22 -26.39 14.65
N GLY A 812 75.63 -25.25 14.35
CA GLY A 812 75.91 -24.43 13.17
C GLY A 812 76.26 -23.01 13.62
N LYS A 813 77.53 -22.63 13.43
CA LYS A 813 78.14 -21.34 13.80
C LYS A 813 77.39 -20.10 13.27
N PRO A 814 77.57 -18.93 13.94
CA PRO A 814 76.77 -17.73 13.69
C PRO A 814 77.21 -17.01 12.42
N GLY A 815 76.27 -16.80 11.51
CA GLY A 815 76.38 -15.81 10.45
C GLY A 815 75.82 -14.48 10.94
N ASN A 816 76.67 -13.45 10.98
CA ASN A 816 76.25 -12.06 11.12
C ASN A 816 75.41 -11.62 9.91
N ASP A 817 74.56 -10.61 10.18
CA ASP A 817 73.71 -9.85 9.26
C ASP A 817 72.41 -10.51 8.80
N VAL A 818 71.35 -10.32 9.60
CA VAL A 818 70.21 -9.46 9.23
C VAL A 818 69.60 -8.92 10.54
N MET A 819 69.68 -7.61 10.76
CA MET A 819 68.83 -6.88 11.72
C MET A 819 67.38 -7.30 11.47
N GLY A 820 66.79 -8.05 12.39
CA GLY A 820 65.40 -8.47 12.31
C GLY A 820 64.49 -7.25 12.25
N HIS A 821 64.00 -6.90 11.06
CA HIS A 821 62.82 -6.06 10.94
C HIS A 821 61.65 -6.88 11.49
N GLU A 822 61.39 -6.75 12.79
CA GLU A 822 60.16 -7.28 13.39
C GLU A 822 58.97 -6.70 12.63
N ALA A 823 58.15 -7.61 12.14
CA ALA A 823 57.19 -7.33 11.11
C ALA A 823 55.94 -6.71 11.76
N ARG A 824 55.74 -5.40 11.53
CA ARG A 824 54.61 -4.65 12.10
C ARG A 824 53.29 -5.32 11.71
N HIS A 825 52.46 -5.59 12.70
CA HIS A 825 51.21 -6.34 12.56
C HIS A 825 50.02 -5.51 13.08
N CYS A 826 48.88 -5.62 12.38
CA CYS A 826 47.63 -4.97 12.77
C CYS A 826 46.58 -6.01 13.16
N SER A 827 45.94 -5.87 14.32
CA SER A 827 44.82 -6.74 14.68
C SER A 827 43.84 -6.12 15.66
N PHE A 828 42.66 -6.73 15.77
CA PHE A 828 41.79 -6.57 16.93
C PHE A 828 42.47 -7.17 18.16
N THR A 829 42.59 -6.38 19.22
CA THR A 829 43.18 -6.81 20.50
C THR A 829 42.53 -6.05 21.66
N SER A 830 42.58 -6.65 22.85
CA SER A 830 42.28 -5.98 24.11
C SER A 830 43.48 -5.17 24.64
N PHE A 831 44.66 -5.26 24.03
CA PHE A 831 45.86 -4.51 24.41
C PHE A 831 45.87 -3.08 23.85
N GLY A 832 46.89 -2.30 24.21
CA GLY A 832 47.10 -0.97 23.63
C GLY A 832 47.53 -1.10 22.16
N VAL A 833 47.04 -0.20 21.31
CA VAL A 833 47.41 -0.15 19.88
C VAL A 833 47.84 1.25 19.50
N SER A 834 48.73 1.37 18.53
CA SER A 834 49.07 2.62 17.86
C SER A 834 48.22 2.80 16.59
N ARG A 835 48.20 4.03 16.07
CA ARG A 835 47.55 4.31 14.79
C ARG A 835 48.45 3.75 13.67
N PRO A 836 47.90 2.95 12.74
CA PRO A 836 48.65 2.51 11.58
C PRO A 836 49.04 3.67 10.65
N GLU A 837 50.26 3.67 10.13
CA GLU A 837 50.79 4.71 9.24
C GLU A 837 50.38 4.48 7.77
N ILE A 838 50.06 5.57 7.07
CA ILE A 838 49.69 5.51 5.65
C ILE A 838 50.93 5.20 4.82
N GLY A 839 50.81 4.24 3.90
CA GLY A 839 51.91 3.87 3.00
C GLY A 839 52.97 2.94 3.61
N GLN A 840 52.91 2.70 4.93
CA GLN A 840 53.72 1.71 5.60
C GLN A 840 53.27 0.28 5.24
N THR A 841 54.24 -0.63 5.16
CA THR A 841 54.02 -2.06 4.88
C THR A 841 53.83 -2.83 6.18
N TYR A 842 52.74 -3.58 6.25
CA TYR A 842 52.43 -4.51 7.33
C TYR A 842 52.47 -5.94 6.79
N THR A 843 52.85 -6.88 7.67
CA THR A 843 52.92 -8.31 7.37
C THR A 843 51.78 -9.10 7.95
#